data_AF-A0A431KET1-F1
#
_entry.id   AF-A0A431KET1-F1
#
_cell.length_a   1.000
_cell.length_b   1.000
_cell.length_c   1.000
_cell.angle_alpha   90.00
_cell.angle_beta   90.00
_cell.angle_gamma   90.00
#
_symmetry.space_group_name_H-M   'P 1'
#
loop_
_entity.id
_entity.type
_entity.pdbx_description
1 polymer ?
#
loop_
_entity_poly.entity_id
_entity_poly.type
_entity_poly.pdbx_seq_one_letter_code
_entity_poly.pdbx_strand_id
1 'polypeptide(L)'
;MIRGVRPLAALLSVTGLLTACGGGGGAGGSNGTGTQNTYLSVQAQDANGDALHYQWRVTGGVIENTDANEVRWSLPKGPGLHFAYVIVSDGKGGYTEQQYAVSSDALQIPADEPAPVTNTPAAVTEFAGGSSQLTLTSPDTLSFLPPGGGARLPRTVYLPDMQVRVLNGGTVVATGTTDLFGHLNAPKLATGNYTVKCTSLAGHTERDCGTLSVGTDADQAFLQPTLPGTQNLRLFGHVALSDGSVCGIRNSFAGLESAATVQLLQSDDTVLSTPIRVNAYGDYAIDAAVAVNAALKLRVRCEALSLDWTVPSDGSGYASARPIELSGVLPNTRPTVQRMLAVGPDGNVRGQAVLPDSTAHSASLPSAEQFLTYKGQDSRQSSCAYYKSFGAVGACDSQGNPTAAISFNDWKRARKLAPYNGLNAETSATYVNKMDLNLVRRMVATKVASNDIAFYVCNHPGPLTTAQLEVDQVIDTALSDLKQVACVAMEFAVTPGTNNNQPFTKFLTFGPDGRLMLSINLDGRGEKFMPGACVACHGGSQYRGSFPSIGTPSPNLGSNFLPFDTGNFLFSSRSDLTEPMQSAAIKALNYLVKDTATVTQPGGAITALVDGWYSNGTSGSLDKDYVPSYWANNVTPGAAAFYKGVVARSCRTCHAAMRDQFNWDSHPPFGSSYLCGGSRDLALNAVMPNALITADRWIQNIQNDATLSALTLSFLGCTSPSPDPVYPRR
;
A
#
# COMPACT_ATOMS: atom_id res chain seq x y z
N MET A 1 46.65 12.15 33.47
CA MET A 1 47.59 11.08 33.87
C MET A 1 46.83 9.76 33.75
N ILE A 2 46.92 9.04 32.62
CA ILE A 2 47.92 7.98 32.31
C ILE A 2 47.68 6.78 33.25
N ARG A 3 47.36 5.54 32.84
CA ARG A 3 47.61 4.75 31.61
C ARG A 3 46.70 3.50 31.62
N GLY A 4 46.40 2.90 30.46
CA GLY A 4 45.74 1.59 30.38
C GLY A 4 45.51 1.05 28.95
N VAL A 5 46.60 0.65 28.31
CA VAL A 5 46.83 -0.28 27.16
C VAL A 5 45.62 -0.94 26.45
N ARG A 6 45.61 -0.84 25.10
CA ARG A 6 44.83 -1.65 24.14
C ARG A 6 45.60 -2.93 23.72
N PRO A 7 44.94 -4.02 23.31
CA PRO A 7 45.53 -5.00 22.39
C PRO A 7 44.92 -4.96 20.98
N LEU A 8 45.79 -5.21 20.00
CA LEU A 8 45.54 -5.38 18.56
C LEU A 8 44.75 -6.65 18.27
N ALA A 9 43.84 -6.58 17.30
CA ALA A 9 43.27 -7.75 16.62
C ALA A 9 44.19 -8.19 15.48
N ALA A 10 44.56 -9.47 15.47
CA ALA A 10 45.36 -10.11 14.43
C ALA A 10 44.46 -10.72 13.34
N LEU A 11 44.86 -10.51 12.08
CA LEU A 11 44.39 -11.24 10.91
C LEU A 11 44.72 -12.74 11.06
N LEU A 12 43.77 -13.62 10.73
CA LEU A 12 44.07 -14.97 10.29
C LEU A 12 43.19 -15.36 9.10
N SER A 13 43.87 -15.47 7.97
CA SER A 13 43.50 -16.12 6.72
C SER A 13 43.27 -17.62 6.90
N VAL A 14 42.20 -18.16 6.32
CA VAL A 14 42.04 -19.60 6.11
C VAL A 14 41.65 -19.86 4.66
N THR A 15 42.59 -20.43 3.91
CA THR A 15 42.39 -21.07 2.60
C THR A 15 42.29 -22.58 2.77
N GLY A 16 41.14 -23.13 2.34
CA GLY A 16 40.96 -24.34 1.54
C GLY A 16 41.50 -25.70 2.01
N LEU A 17 40.61 -26.70 2.09
CA LEU A 17 40.76 -27.97 1.37
C LEU A 17 39.43 -28.73 1.30
N LEU A 18 38.96 -28.91 0.06
CA LEU A 18 37.95 -29.86 -0.38
C LEU A 18 38.56 -31.26 -0.46
N THR A 19 37.85 -32.27 0.03
CA THR A 19 37.97 -33.66 -0.46
C THR A 19 36.62 -34.36 -0.44
N ALA A 20 36.39 -35.09 -1.53
CA ALA A 20 35.14 -35.71 -1.95
C ALA A 20 35.09 -37.21 -1.65
N CYS A 21 33.85 -37.74 -1.57
CA CYS A 21 33.36 -39.06 -2.01
C CYS A 21 31.87 -38.80 -2.35
N GLY A 22 31.28 -38.95 -3.55
CA GLY A 22 31.38 -40.00 -4.59
C GLY A 22 30.28 -41.06 -4.33
N GLY A 23 29.25 -41.32 -5.13
CA GLY A 23 28.83 -40.81 -6.44
C GLY A 23 27.60 -41.60 -6.99
N GLY A 24 27.08 -41.13 -8.13
CA GLY A 24 26.09 -41.80 -9.01
C GLY A 24 24.94 -40.85 -9.38
N GLY A 25 24.72 -40.36 -10.61
CA GLY A 25 25.33 -40.60 -11.92
C GLY A 25 24.22 -40.61 -12.98
N GLY A 26 24.07 -39.53 -13.76
CA GLY A 26 23.48 -39.58 -15.11
C GLY A 26 22.24 -38.73 -15.38
N ALA A 27 22.44 -37.50 -15.90
CA ALA A 27 21.94 -37.01 -17.19
C ALA A 27 22.07 -35.47 -17.23
N GLY A 28 22.90 -34.97 -18.14
CA GLY A 28 23.29 -33.56 -18.21
C GLY A 28 22.17 -32.62 -18.62
N GLY A 29 22.03 -31.54 -17.85
CA GLY A 29 21.49 -30.26 -18.30
C GLY A 29 22.58 -29.21 -18.11
N SER A 30 22.83 -28.38 -19.11
CA SER A 30 23.83 -27.31 -19.10
C SER A 30 23.76 -26.44 -17.84
N ASN A 31 24.82 -26.43 -17.03
CA ASN A 31 25.01 -25.40 -15.99
C ASN A 31 25.03 -24.03 -16.67
N GLY A 32 23.94 -23.26 -16.51
CA GLY A 32 23.76 -21.96 -17.13
C GLY A 32 24.76 -20.93 -16.63
N THR A 33 25.79 -20.64 -17.42
CA THR A 33 26.87 -19.67 -17.14
C THR A 33 26.55 -18.23 -17.57
N GLY A 34 25.30 -17.92 -17.93
CA GLY A 34 24.92 -16.57 -18.36
C GLY A 34 25.08 -15.54 -17.23
N THR A 35 25.70 -14.40 -17.51
CA THR A 35 25.93 -13.29 -16.55
C THR A 35 24.63 -12.78 -15.92
N GLN A 36 23.49 -12.95 -16.60
CA GLN A 36 22.15 -12.61 -16.12
C GLN A 36 21.61 -13.52 -14.99
N ASN A 37 22.20 -14.69 -14.78
CA ASN A 37 21.74 -15.62 -13.75
C ASN A 37 22.13 -15.12 -12.36
N THR A 38 21.23 -15.25 -11.40
CA THR A 38 21.46 -14.97 -9.98
C THR A 38 20.82 -16.10 -9.18
N TYR A 39 21.55 -16.65 -8.22
CA TYR A 39 21.08 -17.74 -7.36
C TYR A 39 20.63 -17.14 -6.03
N LEU A 40 19.35 -17.29 -5.74
CA LEU A 40 18.72 -16.83 -4.50
C LEU A 40 18.69 -17.99 -3.51
N SER A 41 19.08 -17.73 -2.26
CA SER A 41 18.95 -18.69 -1.16
C SER A 41 18.33 -18.04 0.06
N VAL A 42 17.49 -18.79 0.78
CA VAL A 42 16.84 -18.35 2.01
C VAL A 42 17.06 -19.40 3.12
N GLN A 43 17.44 -18.91 4.29
CA GLN A 43 17.49 -19.68 5.52
C GLN A 43 16.33 -19.22 6.40
N ALA A 44 15.33 -20.08 6.54
CA ALA A 44 14.17 -19.87 7.40
C ALA A 44 14.09 -20.97 8.47
N GLN A 45 13.46 -20.65 9.59
CA GLN A 45 13.23 -21.59 10.69
C GLN A 45 11.78 -21.50 11.15
N ASP A 46 11.22 -22.66 11.46
CA ASP A 46 9.96 -22.78 12.16
C ASP A 46 10.20 -23.21 13.61
N ALA A 47 9.56 -22.55 14.57
CA ALA A 47 9.76 -22.84 15.99
C ALA A 47 9.01 -24.11 16.45
N ASN A 48 8.01 -24.54 15.67
CA ASN A 48 7.17 -25.70 15.95
C ASN A 48 7.71 -26.99 15.28
N GLY A 49 8.74 -26.87 14.43
CA GLY A 49 9.37 -27.99 13.71
C GLY A 49 8.64 -28.38 12.42
N ASP A 50 7.78 -27.50 11.91
CA ASP A 50 6.97 -27.74 10.73
C ASP A 50 7.76 -27.62 9.42
N ALA A 51 7.31 -28.37 8.42
CA ALA A 51 7.92 -28.34 7.09
C ALA A 51 7.60 -27.01 6.40
N LEU A 52 8.65 -26.35 5.89
CA LEU A 52 8.52 -25.04 5.25
C LEU A 52 8.27 -25.17 3.75
N HIS A 53 7.35 -24.35 3.25
CA HIS A 53 7.08 -24.13 1.83
C HIS A 53 7.46 -22.70 1.45
N TYR A 54 7.89 -22.53 0.21
CA TYR A 54 8.39 -21.26 -0.32
C TYR A 54 7.53 -20.81 -1.51
N GLN A 55 7.40 -19.51 -1.64
CA GLN A 55 6.85 -18.92 -2.86
C GLN A 55 7.65 -17.69 -3.26
N TRP A 56 8.41 -17.84 -4.34
CA TRP A 56 9.21 -16.78 -4.92
C TRP A 56 8.43 -15.91 -5.93
N ARG A 57 8.68 -14.60 -5.88
CA ARG A 57 8.20 -13.60 -6.86
C ARG A 57 9.29 -12.57 -7.13
N VAL A 58 9.27 -11.97 -8.32
CA VAL A 58 10.24 -10.95 -8.75
C VAL A 58 9.55 -9.81 -9.49
N THR A 59 10.09 -8.60 -9.41
CA THR A 59 9.58 -7.43 -10.15
C THR A 59 9.93 -7.48 -11.64
N GLY A 60 10.95 -8.26 -12.01
CA GLY A 60 11.38 -8.46 -13.39
C GLY A 60 12.19 -9.75 -13.54
N GLY A 61 12.31 -10.23 -14.77
CA GLY A 61 12.96 -11.52 -15.04
C GLY A 61 12.08 -12.72 -14.69
N VAL A 62 12.69 -13.90 -14.54
CA VAL A 62 11.97 -15.17 -14.37
C VAL A 62 12.64 -16.06 -13.32
N ILE A 63 11.83 -16.69 -12.47
CA ILE A 63 12.20 -17.80 -11.59
C ILE A 63 11.42 -19.04 -12.03
N GLU A 64 12.10 -20.17 -12.25
CA GLU A 64 11.48 -21.40 -12.79
C GLU A 64 10.87 -22.27 -11.68
N ASN A 65 11.62 -22.57 -10.62
CA ASN A 65 11.12 -23.27 -9.44
C ASN A 65 10.84 -22.23 -8.34
N THR A 66 9.58 -22.09 -7.93
CA THR A 66 9.19 -21.10 -6.92
C THR A 66 9.00 -21.67 -5.52
N ASP A 67 9.06 -23.00 -5.34
CA ASP A 67 8.90 -23.67 -4.04
C ASP A 67 10.17 -24.44 -3.66
N ALA A 68 11.21 -23.67 -3.34
CA ALA A 68 12.47 -24.18 -2.81
C ALA A 68 13.19 -23.12 -1.99
N ASN A 69 14.04 -23.54 -1.06
CA ASN A 69 14.91 -22.65 -0.29
C ASN A 69 16.05 -22.07 -1.14
N GLU A 70 16.35 -22.66 -2.31
CA GLU A 70 17.30 -22.15 -3.29
C GLU A 70 16.67 -22.17 -4.69
N VAL A 71 16.77 -21.04 -5.40
CA VAL A 71 16.19 -20.87 -6.73
C VAL A 71 17.11 -20.10 -7.65
N ARG A 72 16.97 -20.33 -8.96
CA ARG A 72 17.66 -19.54 -9.99
C ARG A 72 16.74 -18.46 -10.51
N TRP A 73 17.20 -17.22 -10.44
CA TRP A 73 16.58 -16.04 -11.04
C TRP A 73 17.36 -15.60 -12.27
N SER A 74 16.70 -15.57 -13.42
CA SER A 74 17.23 -14.90 -14.61
C SER A 74 16.81 -13.43 -14.56
N LEU A 75 17.76 -12.53 -14.29
CA LEU A 75 17.51 -11.09 -14.24
C LEU A 75 16.96 -10.56 -15.57
N PRO A 76 16.13 -9.51 -15.55
CA PRO A 76 15.68 -8.86 -16.77
C PRO A 76 16.84 -8.20 -17.52
N LYS A 77 16.58 -7.84 -18.77
CA LYS A 77 17.52 -7.10 -19.62
C LYS A 77 17.66 -5.66 -19.15
N GLY A 78 18.83 -5.07 -19.35
CA GLY A 78 19.14 -3.68 -18.99
C GLY A 78 19.61 -3.51 -17.53
N PRO A 79 20.14 -2.31 -17.20
CA PRO A 79 20.59 -1.96 -15.86
C PRO A 79 19.41 -1.64 -14.93
N GLY A 80 19.69 -1.43 -13.65
CA GLY A 80 18.72 -1.04 -12.64
C GLY A 80 18.64 -1.98 -11.44
N LEU A 81 17.80 -1.58 -10.49
CA LEU A 81 17.50 -2.30 -9.27
C LEU A 81 16.24 -3.17 -9.45
N HIS A 82 16.35 -4.44 -9.12
CA HIS A 82 15.30 -5.44 -9.23
C HIS A 82 15.05 -6.08 -7.87
N PHE A 83 13.82 -6.51 -7.60
CA PHE A 83 13.46 -7.04 -6.29
C PHE A 83 12.96 -8.48 -6.38
N ALA A 84 13.46 -9.32 -5.48
CA ALA A 84 12.95 -10.66 -5.21
C ALA A 84 12.23 -10.68 -3.87
N TYR A 85 11.14 -11.43 -3.82
CA TYR A 85 10.27 -11.65 -2.68
C TYR A 85 10.18 -13.14 -2.44
N VAL A 86 10.32 -13.56 -1.19
CA VAL A 86 10.03 -14.92 -0.76
C VAL A 86 9.00 -14.90 0.35
N ILE A 87 7.91 -15.62 0.14
CA ILE A 87 6.92 -15.92 1.17
C ILE A 87 7.22 -17.32 1.68
N VAL A 88 7.38 -17.47 2.98
CA VAL A 88 7.63 -18.76 3.64
C VAL A 88 6.40 -19.11 4.48
N SER A 89 5.87 -20.31 4.27
CA SER A 89 4.72 -20.87 4.99
C SER A 89 5.10 -22.13 5.74
N ASP A 90 4.48 -22.37 6.89
CA ASP A 90 4.58 -23.61 7.67
C ASP A 90 3.43 -24.61 7.39
N GLY A 91 2.48 -24.26 6.52
CA GLY A 91 1.28 -25.06 6.22
C GLY A 91 0.27 -25.18 7.37
N LYS A 92 0.45 -24.40 8.45
CA LYS A 92 -0.43 -24.28 9.61
C LYS A 92 -0.77 -22.82 9.90
N GLY A 93 -0.82 -22.03 8.84
CA GLY A 93 -1.22 -20.62 8.81
C GLY A 93 -0.20 -19.62 9.33
N GLY A 94 1.03 -20.04 9.67
CA GLY A 94 2.13 -19.13 9.91
C GLY A 94 2.81 -18.76 8.59
N TYR A 95 2.96 -17.45 8.37
CA TYR A 95 3.61 -16.90 7.18
C TYR A 95 4.63 -15.83 7.53
N THR A 96 5.70 -15.74 6.74
CA THR A 96 6.63 -14.60 6.78
C THR A 96 7.08 -14.23 5.37
N GLU A 97 7.39 -12.96 5.16
CA GLU A 97 7.86 -12.44 3.88
C GLU A 97 9.23 -11.78 4.05
N GLN A 98 10.15 -12.03 3.12
CA GLN A 98 11.42 -11.31 3.02
C GLN A 98 11.65 -10.79 1.61
N GLN A 99 12.18 -9.57 1.55
CA GLN A 99 12.53 -8.86 0.32
C GLN A 99 14.05 -8.79 0.14
N TYR A 100 14.51 -8.81 -1.12
CA TYR A 100 15.92 -8.66 -1.49
C TYR A 100 16.08 -7.82 -2.75
N ALA A 101 16.90 -6.78 -2.69
CA ALA A 101 17.19 -5.90 -3.81
C ALA A 101 18.49 -6.33 -4.50
N VAL A 102 18.43 -6.55 -5.81
CA VAL A 102 19.57 -6.93 -6.67
C VAL A 102 19.81 -5.84 -7.71
N SER A 103 21.04 -5.34 -7.82
CA SER A 103 21.42 -4.42 -8.88
C SER A 103 22.03 -5.19 -10.07
N SER A 104 21.54 -4.87 -11.26
CA SER A 104 22.05 -5.36 -12.53
C SER A 104 23.05 -4.40 -13.20
N ASP A 105 23.30 -3.24 -12.60
CA ASP A 105 24.08 -2.16 -13.20
C ASP A 105 25.51 -2.61 -13.59
N ALA A 106 26.16 -3.33 -12.69
CA ALA A 106 27.53 -3.84 -12.89
C ALA A 106 27.60 -5.01 -13.87
N LEU A 107 26.47 -5.62 -14.22
CA LEU A 107 26.42 -6.82 -15.06
C LEU A 107 26.41 -6.48 -16.56
N GLN A 108 26.13 -5.22 -16.91
CA GLN A 108 26.09 -4.73 -18.29
C GLN A 108 25.22 -5.61 -19.21
N ILE A 109 24.10 -6.11 -18.68
CA ILE A 109 23.14 -6.90 -19.46
C ILE A 109 22.55 -5.96 -20.52
N PRO A 110 22.66 -6.27 -21.83
CA PRO A 110 22.15 -5.39 -22.86
C PRO A 110 20.66 -5.11 -22.66
N ALA A 111 20.28 -3.83 -22.63
CA ALA A 111 18.89 -3.43 -22.66
C ALA A 111 18.27 -3.78 -24.02
N ASP A 112 16.97 -4.09 -24.01
CA ASP A 112 16.20 -4.36 -25.21
C ASP A 112 15.07 -3.34 -25.29
N GLU A 113 14.99 -2.61 -26.39
CA GLU A 113 13.96 -1.62 -26.60
C GLU A 113 12.74 -2.29 -27.24
N PRO A 114 11.57 -2.31 -26.56
CA PRO A 114 10.36 -2.84 -27.16
C PRO A 114 10.03 -2.11 -28.47
N ALA A 115 9.51 -2.83 -29.45
CA ALA A 115 8.97 -2.22 -30.66
C ALA A 115 7.89 -1.19 -30.28
N PRO A 116 7.85 0.00 -30.91
CA PRO A 116 6.87 1.02 -30.56
C PRO A 116 5.43 0.55 -30.68
N VAL A 117 4.62 0.85 -29.67
CA VAL A 117 3.19 0.51 -29.63
C VAL A 117 2.34 1.77 -29.54
N THR A 118 1.19 1.77 -30.19
CA THR A 118 0.15 2.77 -29.99
C THR A 118 -1.20 2.07 -29.93
N ASN A 119 -1.96 2.33 -28.87
CA ASN A 119 -3.30 1.77 -28.70
C ASN A 119 -4.34 2.89 -28.73
N THR A 120 -5.56 2.54 -29.12
CA THR A 120 -6.72 3.43 -28.99
C THR A 120 -7.51 3.02 -27.74
N PRO A 121 -7.78 3.95 -26.80
CA PRO A 121 -8.63 3.69 -25.65
C PRO A 121 -10.03 3.25 -26.08
N ALA A 122 -10.65 2.35 -25.31
CA ALA A 122 -12.05 2.02 -25.51
C ALA A 122 -12.95 3.22 -25.13
N ALA A 123 -14.12 3.32 -25.77
CA ALA A 123 -15.12 4.29 -25.37
C ALA A 123 -15.55 4.04 -23.91
N VAL A 124 -15.65 5.12 -23.13
CA VAL A 124 -16.10 5.07 -21.74
C VAL A 124 -17.54 5.55 -21.63
N THR A 125 -18.28 5.01 -20.67
CA THR A 125 -19.64 5.47 -20.38
C THR A 125 -19.56 6.49 -19.25
N GLU A 126 -19.72 7.77 -19.58
CA GLU A 126 -19.71 8.86 -18.61
C GLU A 126 -21.13 9.25 -18.16
N PHE A 127 -21.29 9.40 -16.85
CA PHE A 127 -22.49 9.93 -16.21
C PHE A 127 -22.14 10.51 -14.83
N ALA A 128 -23.02 11.37 -14.31
CA ALA A 128 -22.89 11.90 -12.96
C ALA A 128 -23.09 10.79 -11.92
N GLY A 129 -22.10 10.58 -11.08
CA GLY A 129 -22.08 9.45 -10.16
C GLY A 129 -20.68 9.19 -9.61
N GLY A 130 -20.57 8.28 -8.64
CA GLY A 130 -19.32 7.91 -7.98
C GLY A 130 -19.22 6.41 -7.76
N SER A 131 -18.01 5.90 -7.54
CA SER A 131 -17.80 4.54 -7.03
C SER A 131 -18.07 4.49 -5.52
N SER A 132 -18.31 3.30 -4.97
CA SER A 132 -18.53 3.16 -3.53
C SER A 132 -17.87 1.90 -3.00
N GLN A 133 -17.17 2.02 -1.88
CA GLN A 133 -16.72 0.86 -1.12
C GLN A 133 -17.74 0.58 -0.02
N LEU A 134 -18.40 -0.58 -0.11
CA LEU A 134 -19.34 -1.04 0.90
C LEU A 134 -18.56 -1.80 1.96
N THR A 135 -18.77 -1.47 3.23
CA THR A 135 -18.12 -2.11 4.38
C THR A 135 -19.18 -2.75 5.24
N LEU A 136 -19.19 -4.09 5.28
CA LEU A 136 -20.17 -4.85 6.06
C LEU A 136 -19.59 -5.21 7.43
N THR A 137 -20.34 -4.88 8.47
CA THR A 137 -19.96 -5.11 9.88
C THR A 137 -21.09 -5.78 10.64
N SER A 138 -20.76 -6.48 11.72
CA SER A 138 -21.76 -7.03 12.62
C SER A 138 -22.67 -5.90 13.15
N PRO A 139 -24.00 -6.11 13.18
CA PRO A 139 -24.94 -5.17 13.80
C PRO A 139 -24.91 -5.23 15.33
N ASP A 140 -24.33 -6.28 15.92
CA ASP A 140 -24.23 -6.44 17.37
C ASP A 140 -23.19 -5.49 17.96
N THR A 141 -23.45 -5.01 19.20
CA THR A 141 -22.40 -4.36 19.99
C THR A 141 -21.56 -5.43 20.69
N LEU A 142 -20.42 -5.75 20.08
CA LEU A 142 -19.54 -6.82 20.53
C LEU A 142 -18.38 -6.24 21.36
N SER A 143 -18.13 -6.85 22.51
CA SER A 143 -17.01 -6.50 23.40
C SER A 143 -16.20 -7.75 23.70
N PHE A 144 -14.89 -7.63 23.68
CA PHE A 144 -13.95 -8.74 23.82
C PHE A 144 -13.21 -8.67 25.16
N LEU A 145 -12.84 -9.82 25.72
CA LEU A 145 -11.95 -9.88 26.87
C LEU A 145 -10.49 -9.88 26.39
N PRO A 146 -9.65 -8.92 26.82
CA PRO A 146 -8.24 -8.92 26.47
C PRO A 146 -7.53 -10.21 26.95
N PRO A 147 -6.49 -10.71 26.23
CA PRO A 147 -5.77 -11.94 26.62
C PRO A 147 -5.18 -11.90 28.04
N GLY A 148 -4.79 -10.72 28.53
CA GLY A 148 -4.28 -10.52 29.89
C GLY A 148 -5.36 -10.38 30.97
N GLY A 149 -6.63 -10.54 30.62
CA GLY A 149 -7.78 -10.22 31.48
C GLY A 149 -8.07 -8.72 31.54
N GLY A 150 -8.99 -8.33 32.44
CA GLY A 150 -9.40 -6.94 32.63
C GLY A 150 -10.80 -6.63 32.11
N ALA A 151 -11.06 -5.35 31.84
CA ALA A 151 -12.35 -4.90 31.35
C ALA A 151 -12.57 -5.35 29.89
N ARG A 152 -13.80 -5.76 29.56
CA ARG A 152 -14.19 -6.02 28.18
C ARG A 152 -14.19 -4.72 27.37
N LEU A 153 -13.65 -4.75 26.16
CA LEU A 153 -13.52 -3.58 25.30
C LEU A 153 -14.20 -3.81 23.94
N PRO A 154 -14.90 -2.80 23.39
CA PRO A 154 -15.67 -2.95 22.16
C PRO A 154 -14.77 -3.00 20.91
N ARG A 155 -15.13 -3.85 19.95
CA ARG A 155 -14.50 -3.92 18.61
C ARG A 155 -15.56 -4.11 17.53
N THR A 156 -15.34 -3.47 16.39
CA THR A 156 -16.16 -3.66 15.19
C THR A 156 -15.73 -4.96 14.52
N VAL A 157 -16.66 -5.91 14.36
CA VAL A 157 -16.39 -7.16 13.65
C VAL A 157 -16.81 -7.02 12.19
N TYR A 158 -15.82 -7.05 11.31
CA TYR A 158 -16.00 -7.02 9.86
C TYR A 158 -16.45 -8.39 9.34
N LEU A 159 -17.36 -8.39 8.37
CA LEU A 159 -18.01 -9.62 7.85
C LEU A 159 -17.48 -9.97 6.45
N PRO A 160 -16.55 -10.93 6.34
CA PRO A 160 -16.07 -11.42 5.04
C PRO A 160 -17.10 -12.35 4.38
N ASP A 161 -16.93 -12.60 3.08
CA ASP A 161 -17.73 -13.54 2.29
C ASP A 161 -19.23 -13.25 2.20
N MET A 162 -19.65 -12.04 2.56
CA MET A 162 -21.03 -11.61 2.44
C MET A 162 -21.34 -11.33 0.97
N GLN A 163 -22.32 -12.05 0.42
CA GLN A 163 -22.85 -11.72 -0.90
C GLN A 163 -23.74 -10.50 -0.79
N VAL A 164 -23.55 -9.54 -1.69
CA VAL A 164 -24.23 -8.25 -1.67
C VAL A 164 -24.84 -7.97 -3.03
N ARG A 165 -26.06 -7.42 -3.03
CA ARG A 165 -26.75 -6.86 -4.19
C ARG A 165 -27.14 -5.43 -3.89
N VAL A 166 -26.82 -4.53 -4.82
CA VAL A 166 -27.26 -3.14 -4.81
C VAL A 166 -28.42 -3.01 -5.80
N LEU A 167 -29.53 -2.44 -5.37
CA LEU A 167 -30.76 -2.33 -6.14
C LEU A 167 -31.18 -0.87 -6.33
N ASN A 168 -31.60 -0.55 -7.56
CA ASN A 168 -32.30 0.69 -7.90
C ASN A 168 -33.76 0.36 -8.25
N GLY A 169 -34.71 0.76 -7.40
CA GLY A 169 -36.13 0.48 -7.62
C GLY A 169 -36.45 -1.01 -7.83
N GLY A 170 -35.70 -1.90 -7.17
CA GLY A 170 -35.84 -3.37 -7.32
C GLY A 170 -34.99 -4.00 -8.43
N THR A 171 -34.35 -3.22 -9.30
CA THR A 171 -33.43 -3.72 -10.33
C THR A 171 -32.01 -3.83 -9.77
N VAL A 172 -31.33 -4.96 -9.98
CA VAL A 172 -29.93 -5.14 -9.55
C VAL A 172 -29.02 -4.32 -10.44
N VAL A 173 -28.22 -3.43 -9.83
CA VAL A 173 -27.25 -2.58 -10.53
C VAL A 173 -25.81 -2.93 -10.19
N ALA A 174 -25.56 -3.61 -9.08
CA ALA A 174 -24.26 -4.16 -8.73
C ALA A 174 -24.41 -5.39 -7.84
N THR A 175 -23.44 -6.31 -7.94
CA THR A 175 -23.34 -7.51 -7.10
C THR A 175 -21.88 -7.79 -6.77
N GLY A 176 -21.63 -8.42 -5.64
CA GLY A 176 -20.30 -8.94 -5.32
C GLY A 176 -20.26 -9.61 -3.96
N THR A 177 -19.06 -9.97 -3.54
CA THR A 177 -18.78 -10.61 -2.25
C THR A 177 -17.78 -9.76 -1.49
N THR A 178 -17.95 -9.62 -0.17
CA THR A 178 -16.96 -8.91 0.66
C THR A 178 -15.66 -9.69 0.81
N ASP A 179 -14.54 -8.96 0.80
CA ASP A 179 -13.21 -9.51 1.07
C ASP A 179 -12.97 -9.78 2.56
N LEU A 180 -11.75 -10.19 2.94
CA LEU A 180 -11.36 -10.45 4.33
C LEU A 180 -11.48 -9.21 5.25
N PHE A 181 -11.57 -8.00 4.71
CA PHE A 181 -11.81 -6.77 5.48
C PHE A 181 -13.29 -6.42 5.58
N GLY A 182 -14.18 -7.26 5.06
CA GLY A 182 -15.59 -6.97 4.95
C GLY A 182 -15.90 -5.91 3.89
N HIS A 183 -15.00 -5.68 2.93
CA HIS A 183 -15.14 -4.66 1.89
C HIS A 183 -15.62 -5.23 0.56
N LEU A 184 -16.51 -4.51 -0.11
CA LEU A 184 -16.90 -4.73 -1.50
C LEU A 184 -16.84 -3.43 -2.28
N ASN A 185 -16.09 -3.41 -3.38
CA ASN A 185 -16.02 -2.26 -4.28
C ASN A 185 -17.16 -2.34 -5.30
N ALA A 186 -18.13 -1.43 -5.19
CA ALA A 186 -19.18 -1.25 -6.17
C ALA A 186 -18.66 -0.44 -7.38
N PRO A 187 -19.15 -0.73 -8.60
CA PRO A 187 -18.84 0.07 -9.78
C PRO A 187 -19.32 1.52 -9.62
N LYS A 188 -18.95 2.40 -10.55
CA LYS A 188 -19.53 3.74 -10.61
C LYS A 188 -21.05 3.63 -10.78
N LEU A 189 -21.81 4.21 -9.86
CA LEU A 189 -23.27 4.24 -9.87
C LEU A 189 -23.74 5.68 -10.06
N ALA A 190 -24.89 5.87 -10.71
CA ALA A 190 -25.44 7.21 -10.91
C ALA A 190 -25.80 7.85 -9.56
N THR A 191 -25.76 9.18 -9.46
CA THR A 191 -26.17 9.89 -8.25
C THR A 191 -27.59 9.50 -7.85
N GLY A 192 -27.80 9.10 -6.60
CA GLY A 192 -29.10 8.62 -6.11
C GLY A 192 -29.00 7.72 -4.90
N ASN A 193 -30.16 7.19 -4.48
CA ASN A 193 -30.27 6.28 -3.35
C ASN A 193 -30.60 4.86 -3.83
N TYR A 194 -29.94 3.88 -3.22
CA TYR A 194 -30.04 2.46 -3.56
C TYR A 194 -30.36 1.64 -2.32
N THR A 195 -31.06 0.54 -2.51
CA THR A 195 -31.27 -0.47 -1.46
C THR A 195 -30.17 -1.51 -1.53
N VAL A 196 -29.64 -1.95 -0.39
CA VAL A 196 -28.63 -3.00 -0.34
C VAL A 196 -29.17 -4.24 0.36
N LYS A 197 -29.15 -5.37 -0.34
CA LYS A 197 -29.48 -6.70 0.17
C LYS A 197 -28.20 -7.50 0.32
N CYS A 198 -28.12 -8.33 1.35
CA CYS A 198 -26.97 -9.21 1.54
C CYS A 198 -27.32 -10.54 2.24
N THR A 199 -26.43 -11.52 2.09
CA THR A 199 -26.53 -12.85 2.71
C THR A 199 -25.14 -13.37 3.02
N SER A 200 -25.00 -14.14 4.10
CA SER A 200 -23.75 -14.82 4.46
C SER A 200 -23.44 -16.02 3.57
N LEU A 201 -24.41 -16.48 2.74
CA LEU A 201 -24.27 -17.66 1.90
C LEU A 201 -25.04 -17.56 0.58
N ALA A 202 -24.45 -18.14 -0.47
CA ALA A 202 -25.04 -18.25 -1.80
C ALA A 202 -26.36 -19.04 -1.78
N GLY A 203 -27.44 -18.45 -2.29
CA GLY A 203 -28.74 -19.13 -2.42
C GLY A 203 -29.58 -19.18 -1.14
N HIS A 204 -29.15 -18.53 -0.06
CA HIS A 204 -29.95 -18.34 1.15
C HIS A 204 -30.80 -17.07 1.07
N THR A 205 -31.82 -16.98 1.94
CA THR A 205 -32.71 -15.82 2.01
C THR A 205 -31.93 -14.54 2.28
N GLU A 206 -31.92 -13.65 1.29
CA GLU A 206 -31.33 -12.32 1.39
C GLU A 206 -32.03 -11.48 2.47
N ARG A 207 -31.24 -10.64 3.14
CA ARG A 207 -31.69 -9.74 4.21
C ARG A 207 -31.44 -8.30 3.79
N ASP A 208 -32.17 -7.37 4.40
CA ASP A 208 -31.86 -5.95 4.31
C ASP A 208 -30.57 -5.64 5.04
N CYS A 209 -29.65 -4.95 4.37
CA CYS A 209 -28.33 -4.60 4.92
C CYS A 209 -28.08 -3.09 4.97
N GLY A 210 -29.03 -2.31 4.46
CA GLY A 210 -29.04 -0.85 4.56
C GLY A 210 -29.36 -0.17 3.24
N THR A 211 -29.08 1.13 3.20
CA THR A 211 -29.23 1.97 2.02
C THR A 211 -27.88 2.56 1.64
N LEU A 212 -27.64 2.71 0.34
CA LEU A 212 -26.45 3.35 -0.21
C LEU A 212 -26.86 4.67 -0.88
N SER A 213 -26.25 5.77 -0.44
CA SER A 213 -26.39 7.08 -1.09
C SER A 213 -25.15 7.36 -1.93
N VAL A 214 -25.32 7.56 -3.22
CA VAL A 214 -24.21 7.80 -4.16
C VAL A 214 -24.21 9.26 -4.59
N GLY A 215 -23.09 9.94 -4.34
CA GLY A 215 -22.81 11.30 -4.80
C GLY A 215 -22.08 11.33 -6.14
N THR A 216 -21.40 12.44 -6.42
CA THR A 216 -20.46 12.55 -7.55
C THR A 216 -19.06 12.06 -7.21
N ASP A 217 -18.73 12.01 -5.92
CA ASP A 217 -17.43 11.61 -5.41
C ASP A 217 -17.46 10.15 -4.96
N ALA A 218 -16.32 9.47 -5.05
CA ALA A 218 -16.18 8.11 -4.52
C ALA A 218 -16.23 8.09 -2.99
N ASP A 219 -16.95 7.16 -2.38
CA ASP A 219 -17.11 7.16 -0.92
C ASP A 219 -17.15 5.75 -0.29
N GLN A 220 -17.11 5.70 1.03
CA GLN A 220 -17.28 4.48 1.81
C GLN A 220 -18.65 4.47 2.51
N ALA A 221 -19.38 3.35 2.41
CA ALA A 221 -20.66 3.17 3.08
C ALA A 221 -20.56 2.00 4.07
N PHE A 222 -20.86 2.26 5.34
CA PHE A 222 -20.94 1.23 6.37
C PHE A 222 -22.34 0.63 6.40
N LEU A 223 -22.42 -0.69 6.28
CA LEU A 223 -23.66 -1.46 6.18
C LEU A 223 -23.69 -2.52 7.27
N GLN A 224 -24.89 -2.79 7.78
CA GLN A 224 -25.13 -3.75 8.85
C GLN A 224 -26.31 -4.64 8.46
N PRO A 225 -26.11 -5.97 8.31
CA PRO A 225 -27.19 -6.88 7.98
C PRO A 225 -28.25 -6.91 9.09
N THR A 226 -29.52 -6.96 8.70
CA THR A 226 -30.60 -7.17 9.66
C THR A 226 -30.48 -8.54 10.30
N LEU A 227 -30.56 -8.59 11.63
CA LEU A 227 -30.49 -9.82 12.41
C LEU A 227 -31.81 -10.62 12.31
N PRO A 228 -31.79 -11.91 11.93
CA PRO A 228 -32.98 -12.75 11.93
C PRO A 228 -33.39 -13.08 13.36
N GLY A 229 -34.67 -12.90 13.69
CA GLY A 229 -35.22 -13.24 15.00
C GLY A 229 -35.27 -14.75 15.30
N THR A 230 -35.13 -15.59 14.28
CA THR A 230 -35.12 -17.06 14.40
C THR A 230 -33.79 -17.63 14.89
N GLN A 231 -32.75 -16.79 14.95
CA GLN A 231 -31.40 -17.23 15.31
C GLN A 231 -31.07 -16.83 16.74
N ASN A 232 -31.21 -17.80 17.64
CA ASN A 232 -31.06 -17.63 19.08
C ASN A 232 -29.60 -17.69 19.55
N LEU A 233 -28.65 -18.21 18.76
CA LEU A 233 -27.22 -18.14 19.07
C LEU A 233 -26.56 -16.97 18.32
N ARG A 234 -25.88 -16.11 19.07
CA ARG A 234 -24.95 -15.09 18.57
C ARG A 234 -23.56 -15.42 19.12
N LEU A 235 -22.69 -15.98 18.29
CA LEU A 235 -21.33 -16.35 18.68
C LEU A 235 -20.35 -15.43 17.96
N PHE A 236 -19.34 -14.93 18.66
CA PHE A 236 -18.29 -14.13 18.07
C PHE A 236 -16.98 -14.42 18.79
N GLY A 237 -15.85 -14.04 18.20
CA GLY A 237 -14.58 -14.20 18.88
C GLY A 237 -13.40 -13.86 18.00
N HIS A 238 -12.22 -14.08 18.56
CA HIS A 238 -10.95 -13.83 17.91
C HIS A 238 -10.11 -15.11 17.82
N VAL A 239 -9.45 -15.32 16.68
CA VAL A 239 -8.53 -16.43 16.42
C VAL A 239 -7.14 -15.88 16.15
N ALA A 240 -6.19 -16.21 17.00
CA ALA A 240 -4.79 -15.84 16.86
C ALA A 240 -3.87 -17.07 16.85
N LEU A 241 -2.66 -16.91 16.32
CA LEU A 241 -1.53 -17.80 16.56
C LEU A 241 -0.89 -17.50 17.92
N SER A 242 0.00 -18.38 18.39
CA SER A 242 0.66 -18.27 19.70
C SER A 242 1.59 -17.06 19.83
N ASP A 243 2.05 -16.48 18.72
CA ASP A 243 2.82 -15.24 18.69
C ASP A 243 1.93 -13.97 18.71
N GLY A 244 0.60 -14.15 18.66
CA GLY A 244 -0.42 -13.12 18.60
C GLY A 244 -0.81 -12.67 17.19
N SER A 245 -0.17 -13.23 16.15
CA SER A 245 -0.51 -12.91 14.76
C SER A 245 -1.80 -13.58 14.31
N VAL A 246 -2.36 -13.10 13.21
CA VAL A 246 -3.52 -13.71 12.56
C VAL A 246 -3.10 -14.96 11.78
N CYS A 247 -3.93 -16.00 11.80
CA CYS A 247 -3.74 -17.15 10.93
C CYS A 247 -3.93 -16.77 9.45
N GLY A 248 -2.95 -17.10 8.62
CA GLY A 248 -3.00 -16.95 7.17
C GLY A 248 -2.18 -15.77 6.64
N ILE A 249 -2.45 -15.39 5.41
CA ILE A 249 -1.76 -14.30 4.71
C ILE A 249 -2.69 -13.69 3.67
N ARG A 250 -2.50 -12.41 3.38
CA ARG A 250 -2.96 -11.78 2.14
C ARG A 250 -1.78 -11.09 1.47
N ASN A 251 -1.46 -11.52 0.27
CA ASN A 251 -0.40 -10.92 -0.55
C ASN A 251 -0.85 -10.88 -2.01
N SER A 252 -1.33 -9.71 -2.44
CA SER A 252 -1.83 -9.48 -3.80
C SER A 252 -0.76 -9.65 -4.87
N PHE A 253 0.52 -9.39 -4.56
CA PHE A 253 1.62 -9.53 -5.52
C PHE A 253 1.93 -11.00 -5.82
N ALA A 254 1.90 -11.83 -4.79
CA ALA A 254 2.05 -13.28 -4.91
C ALA A 254 0.76 -13.98 -5.35
N GLY A 255 -0.39 -13.33 -5.20
CA GLY A 255 -1.70 -13.93 -5.46
C GLY A 255 -2.08 -14.95 -4.38
N LEU A 256 -1.65 -14.71 -3.14
CA LEU A 256 -1.98 -15.55 -1.99
C LEU A 256 -3.05 -14.89 -1.12
N GLU A 257 -4.06 -15.68 -0.75
CA GLU A 257 -5.02 -15.33 0.28
C GLU A 257 -5.37 -16.61 1.07
N SER A 258 -5.07 -16.59 2.37
CA SER A 258 -5.36 -17.66 3.33
C SER A 258 -5.85 -17.02 4.63
N ALA A 259 -6.84 -17.64 5.27
CA ALA A 259 -7.37 -17.19 6.55
C ALA A 259 -7.90 -18.40 7.33
N ALA A 260 -7.96 -18.30 8.66
CA ALA A 260 -8.66 -19.30 9.45
C ALA A 260 -10.14 -19.38 9.05
N THR A 261 -10.75 -20.54 9.27
CA THR A 261 -12.20 -20.74 9.18
C THR A 261 -12.73 -21.23 10.50
N VAL A 262 -13.97 -20.85 10.82
CA VAL A 262 -14.69 -21.36 11.97
C VAL A 262 -16.02 -21.99 11.52
N GLN A 263 -16.39 -23.10 12.13
CA GLN A 263 -17.61 -23.84 11.80
C GLN A 263 -18.30 -24.29 13.08
N LEU A 264 -19.59 -24.03 13.21
CA LEU A 264 -20.38 -24.45 14.35
C LEU A 264 -20.88 -25.89 14.15
N LEU A 265 -20.70 -26.73 15.16
CA LEU A 265 -21.19 -28.10 15.21
C LEU A 265 -21.87 -28.39 16.55
N GLN A 266 -22.68 -29.44 16.58
CA GLN A 266 -23.02 -30.11 17.83
C GLN A 266 -21.83 -30.89 18.37
N SER A 267 -21.86 -31.26 19.64
CA SER A 267 -20.82 -32.05 20.29
C SER A 267 -20.56 -33.41 19.62
N ASP A 268 -21.56 -33.94 18.90
CA ASP A 268 -21.50 -35.19 18.14
C ASP A 268 -21.02 -35.04 16.68
N ASP A 269 -20.43 -33.88 16.34
CA ASP A 269 -19.97 -33.53 14.99
C ASP A 269 -21.07 -33.24 13.95
N THR A 270 -22.34 -33.17 14.35
CA THR A 270 -23.39 -32.68 13.46
C THR A 270 -23.14 -31.22 13.08
N VAL A 271 -22.98 -30.93 11.80
CA VAL A 271 -22.71 -29.59 11.27
C VAL A 271 -23.94 -28.70 11.39
N LEU A 272 -23.79 -27.51 11.99
CA LEU A 272 -24.86 -26.53 12.18
C LEU A 272 -24.66 -25.24 11.37
N SER A 273 -23.44 -24.96 10.94
CA SER A 273 -23.14 -23.85 10.02
C SER A 273 -22.22 -24.30 8.91
N THR A 274 -22.21 -23.56 7.82
CA THR A 274 -21.07 -23.59 6.89
C THR A 274 -19.81 -23.05 7.58
N PRO A 275 -18.62 -23.42 7.12
CA PRO A 275 -17.41 -22.71 7.50
C PRO A 275 -17.52 -21.24 7.10
N ILE A 276 -17.15 -20.34 7.99
CA ILE A 276 -16.99 -18.91 7.69
C ILE A 276 -15.52 -18.54 7.84
N ARG A 277 -15.01 -17.63 7.00
CA ARG A 277 -13.65 -17.13 7.16
C ARG A 277 -13.56 -16.15 8.33
N VAL A 278 -12.48 -16.26 9.08
CA VAL A 278 -12.06 -15.26 10.04
C VAL A 278 -11.53 -14.06 9.24
N ASN A 279 -11.91 -12.84 9.66
CA ASN A 279 -11.55 -11.64 8.93
C ASN A 279 -10.06 -11.30 9.08
N ALA A 280 -9.59 -10.27 8.35
CA ALA A 280 -8.19 -9.85 8.33
C ALA A 280 -7.65 -9.37 9.69
N TYR A 281 -8.52 -9.14 10.69
CA TYR A 281 -8.17 -8.75 12.05
C TYR A 281 -8.25 -9.89 13.05
N GLY A 282 -8.51 -11.12 12.59
CA GLY A 282 -8.64 -12.31 13.43
C GLY A 282 -10.03 -12.50 14.03
N ASP A 283 -11.01 -11.65 13.68
CA ASP A 283 -12.34 -11.69 14.28
C ASP A 283 -13.34 -12.45 13.41
N TYR A 284 -14.33 -13.07 14.06
CA TYR A 284 -15.45 -13.74 13.38
C TYR A 284 -16.78 -13.49 14.12
N ALA A 285 -17.89 -13.68 13.41
CA ALA A 285 -19.23 -13.70 13.97
C ALA A 285 -20.09 -14.77 13.28
N ILE A 286 -20.78 -15.60 14.07
CA ILE A 286 -21.73 -16.62 13.64
C ILE A 286 -23.08 -16.32 14.25
N ASP A 287 -24.09 -16.30 13.39
CA ASP A 287 -25.49 -16.33 13.77
C ASP A 287 -26.13 -17.66 13.36
N ALA A 288 -26.78 -18.35 14.32
CA ALA A 288 -27.37 -19.67 14.08
C ALA A 288 -28.65 -19.92 14.89
N ALA A 289 -29.53 -20.76 14.35
CA ALA A 289 -30.67 -21.31 15.05
C ALA A 289 -30.29 -22.67 15.65
N VAL A 290 -30.34 -22.79 16.97
CA VAL A 290 -29.91 -23.98 17.71
C VAL A 290 -30.89 -24.33 18.81
N ALA A 291 -30.91 -25.59 19.27
CA ALA A 291 -31.68 -25.93 20.46
C ALA A 291 -31.13 -25.17 21.68
N VAL A 292 -32.03 -24.69 22.55
CA VAL A 292 -31.73 -23.76 23.65
C VAL A 292 -30.56 -24.22 24.53
N ASN A 293 -30.47 -25.53 24.81
CA ASN A 293 -29.42 -26.12 25.63
C ASN A 293 -28.59 -27.16 24.85
N ALA A 294 -28.40 -26.96 23.54
CA ALA A 294 -27.56 -27.85 22.75
C ALA A 294 -26.12 -27.88 23.30
N ALA A 295 -25.49 -29.05 23.30
CA ALA A 295 -24.05 -29.15 23.50
C ALA A 295 -23.36 -28.82 22.17
N LEU A 296 -22.68 -27.69 22.11
CA LEU A 296 -22.10 -27.15 20.87
C LEU A 296 -20.57 -27.05 20.96
N LYS A 297 -19.93 -27.18 19.80
CA LYS A 297 -18.49 -26.92 19.62
C LYS A 297 -18.25 -26.08 18.37
N LEU A 298 -17.19 -25.30 18.39
CA LEU A 298 -16.69 -24.53 17.28
C LEU A 298 -15.42 -25.20 16.76
N ARG A 299 -15.46 -25.69 15.52
CA ARG A 299 -14.27 -26.18 14.82
C ARG A 299 -13.56 -25.01 14.19
N VAL A 300 -12.31 -24.78 14.59
CA VAL A 300 -11.42 -23.78 14.02
C VAL A 300 -10.39 -24.49 13.16
N ARG A 301 -10.28 -24.08 11.90
CA ARG A 301 -9.29 -24.62 10.95
C ARG A 301 -8.41 -23.52 10.41
N CYS A 302 -7.13 -23.80 10.32
CA CYS A 302 -6.10 -22.92 9.83
C CYS A 302 -5.12 -23.79 9.03
N GLU A 303 -5.40 -23.94 7.75
CA GLU A 303 -4.70 -24.89 6.87
C GLU A 303 -4.74 -26.33 7.43
N ALA A 304 -3.59 -26.96 7.70
CA ALA A 304 -3.54 -28.30 8.27
C ALA A 304 -3.89 -28.34 9.77
N LEU A 305 -3.92 -27.20 10.46
CA LEU A 305 -4.26 -27.12 11.88
C LEU A 305 -5.79 -27.12 12.08
N SER A 306 -6.28 -27.97 12.98
CA SER A 306 -7.71 -28.06 13.32
C SER A 306 -7.89 -28.29 14.81
N LEU A 307 -8.73 -27.49 15.45
CA LEU A 307 -9.09 -27.59 16.86
C LEU A 307 -10.59 -27.44 17.05
N ASP A 308 -11.14 -28.09 18.09
CA ASP A 308 -12.52 -27.92 18.50
C ASP A 308 -12.57 -27.18 19.85
N TRP A 309 -13.30 -26.07 19.92
CA TRP A 309 -13.54 -25.31 21.15
C TRP A 309 -14.98 -25.48 21.62
N THR A 310 -15.18 -25.84 22.88
CA THR A 310 -16.53 -25.96 23.44
C THR A 310 -17.19 -24.60 23.52
N VAL A 311 -18.42 -24.48 23.00
CA VAL A 311 -19.21 -23.24 23.13
C VAL A 311 -19.76 -23.14 24.55
N PRO A 312 -19.48 -22.05 25.30
CA PRO A 312 -19.98 -21.89 26.65
C PRO A 312 -21.51 -21.91 26.71
N SER A 313 -22.06 -22.52 27.77
CA SER A 313 -23.46 -22.41 28.15
C SER A 313 -23.53 -22.11 29.65
N ASP A 314 -24.31 -21.10 30.03
CA ASP A 314 -24.53 -20.71 31.43
C ASP A 314 -25.72 -21.44 32.07
N GLY A 315 -26.29 -22.42 31.36
CA GLY A 315 -27.48 -23.17 31.78
C GLY A 315 -28.81 -22.41 31.61
N SER A 316 -28.78 -21.12 31.24
CA SER A 316 -29.97 -20.34 30.89
C SER A 316 -30.37 -20.50 29.41
N GLY A 317 -29.49 -21.12 28.63
CA GLY A 317 -29.68 -21.44 27.22
C GLY A 317 -29.32 -20.30 26.27
N TYR A 318 -29.19 -20.62 24.98
CA TYR A 318 -28.80 -19.67 23.95
C TYR A 318 -29.93 -18.68 23.62
N ALA A 319 -29.64 -17.38 23.74
CA ALA A 319 -30.56 -16.29 23.47
C ALA A 319 -29.89 -15.18 22.62
N SER A 320 -30.61 -14.68 21.61
CA SER A 320 -30.06 -13.72 20.65
C SER A 320 -29.67 -12.37 21.26
N ALA A 321 -30.27 -12.02 22.41
CA ALA A 321 -29.95 -10.80 23.16
C ALA A 321 -28.66 -10.90 23.98
N ARG A 322 -28.00 -12.07 24.01
CA ARG A 322 -26.79 -12.34 24.79
C ARG A 322 -25.71 -12.95 23.89
N PRO A 323 -24.96 -12.13 23.13
CA PRO A 323 -23.81 -12.60 22.38
C PRO A 323 -22.76 -13.28 23.26
N ILE A 324 -22.23 -14.40 22.79
CA ILE A 324 -21.22 -15.21 23.47
C ILE A 324 -19.88 -14.98 22.77
N GLU A 325 -18.89 -14.55 23.55
CA GLU A 325 -17.50 -14.52 23.07
C GLU A 325 -16.87 -15.91 23.22
N LEU A 326 -16.23 -16.38 22.14
CA LEU A 326 -15.37 -17.56 22.14
C LEU A 326 -14.09 -17.24 21.35
N SER A 327 -13.14 -16.62 22.03
CA SER A 327 -11.82 -16.30 21.49
C SER A 327 -10.81 -17.38 21.89
N GLY A 328 -9.82 -17.66 21.04
CA GLY A 328 -8.83 -18.69 21.30
C GLY A 328 -7.54 -18.56 20.50
N VAL A 329 -6.52 -19.27 20.97
CA VAL A 329 -5.17 -19.27 20.40
C VAL A 329 -4.86 -20.64 19.81
N LEU A 330 -4.38 -20.64 18.57
CA LEU A 330 -3.89 -21.80 17.86
C LEU A 330 -2.42 -22.06 18.28
N PRO A 331 -2.03 -23.32 18.58
CA PRO A 331 -0.70 -23.68 19.06
C PRO A 331 0.32 -23.74 17.92
N ASN A 332 0.48 -22.62 17.21
CA ASN A 332 1.43 -22.45 16.12
C ASN A 332 2.01 -21.03 16.15
N THR A 333 3.18 -20.80 15.56
CA THR A 333 3.83 -19.48 15.46
C THR A 333 4.35 -19.26 14.05
N ARG A 334 4.50 -18.00 13.61
CA ARG A 334 5.01 -17.73 12.26
C ARG A 334 6.45 -18.19 12.10
N PRO A 335 6.83 -18.73 10.93
CA PRO A 335 8.24 -18.98 10.62
C PRO A 335 9.03 -17.66 10.59
N THR A 336 10.34 -17.77 10.75
CA THR A 336 11.26 -16.62 10.73
C THR A 336 12.31 -16.77 9.65
N VAL A 337 12.58 -15.71 8.89
CA VAL A 337 13.72 -15.66 7.95
C VAL A 337 14.93 -15.14 8.70
N GLN A 338 16.00 -15.94 8.73
CA GLN A 338 17.27 -15.58 9.37
C GLN A 338 18.21 -14.90 8.39
N ARG A 339 18.20 -15.36 7.15
CA ARG A 339 19.11 -14.88 6.12
C ARG A 339 18.53 -15.11 4.74
N MET A 340 18.79 -14.18 3.85
CA MET A 340 18.52 -14.29 2.42
C MET A 340 19.73 -13.75 1.66
N LEU A 341 20.10 -14.39 0.56
CA LEU A 341 21.24 -13.99 -0.26
C LEU A 341 20.91 -14.10 -1.74
N ALA A 342 21.56 -13.26 -2.54
CA ALA A 342 21.62 -13.40 -3.98
C ALA A 342 23.08 -13.45 -4.43
N VAL A 343 23.48 -14.53 -5.10
CA VAL A 343 24.87 -14.76 -5.53
C VAL A 343 24.92 -15.00 -7.03
N GLY A 344 25.86 -14.38 -7.71
CA GLY A 344 26.08 -14.62 -9.14
C GLY A 344 26.85 -15.92 -9.43
N PRO A 345 26.88 -16.36 -10.70
CA PRO A 345 27.76 -17.44 -11.14
C PRO A 345 29.25 -17.20 -10.81
N ASP A 346 29.64 -15.93 -10.65
CA ASP A 346 30.95 -15.45 -10.25
C ASP A 346 31.23 -15.57 -8.73
N GLY A 347 30.25 -16.03 -7.94
CA GLY A 347 30.37 -16.19 -6.48
C GLY A 347 30.20 -14.90 -5.69
N ASN A 348 30.05 -13.76 -6.37
CA ASN A 348 29.85 -12.45 -5.72
C ASN A 348 28.39 -12.25 -5.31
N VAL A 349 28.20 -11.60 -4.17
CA VAL A 349 26.87 -11.17 -3.71
C VAL A 349 26.37 -10.02 -4.59
N ARG A 350 25.12 -10.09 -5.05
CA ARG A 350 24.54 -9.16 -6.04
C ARG A 350 23.55 -8.15 -5.47
N GLY A 351 23.55 -7.92 -4.15
CA GLY A 351 22.56 -7.05 -3.54
C GLY A 351 22.51 -7.16 -2.03
N GLN A 352 21.35 -6.81 -1.46
CA GLN A 352 21.11 -6.87 -0.02
C GLN A 352 19.64 -7.09 0.31
N ALA A 353 19.38 -7.66 1.48
CA ALA A 353 18.03 -7.77 2.01
C ALA A 353 17.45 -6.36 2.27
N VAL A 354 16.18 -6.17 1.94
CA VAL A 354 15.45 -4.95 2.31
C VAL A 354 14.89 -5.20 3.70
N LEU A 355 15.43 -4.48 4.68
CA LEU A 355 15.05 -4.62 6.09
C LEU A 355 14.45 -3.30 6.58
N PRO A 356 13.32 -3.35 7.32
CA PRO A 356 12.84 -2.19 8.04
C PRO A 356 13.92 -1.68 9.01
N ASP A 357 14.01 -0.37 9.21
CA ASP A 357 14.76 0.18 10.33
C ASP A 357 14.09 -0.27 11.63
N SER A 358 14.77 -1.10 12.42
CA SER A 358 14.23 -1.67 13.65
C SER A 358 13.95 -0.63 14.73
N THR A 359 14.49 0.59 14.58
CA THR A 359 14.25 1.72 15.49
C THR A 359 13.10 2.62 15.02
N ALA A 360 12.64 2.45 13.78
CA ALA A 360 11.57 3.26 13.22
C ALA A 360 10.22 2.91 13.85
N HIS A 361 9.35 3.91 13.97
CA HIS A 361 8.00 3.74 14.53
C HIS A 361 7.22 2.67 13.76
N SER A 362 7.31 2.72 12.43
CA SER A 362 6.66 1.79 11.52
C SER A 362 7.04 0.33 11.76
N ALA A 363 8.23 0.03 12.29
CA ALA A 363 8.66 -1.34 12.59
C ALA A 363 7.74 -2.07 13.58
N SER A 364 7.04 -1.32 14.43
CA SER A 364 6.04 -1.85 15.37
C SER A 364 4.65 -2.06 14.76
N LEU A 365 4.42 -1.61 13.52
CA LEU A 365 3.14 -1.75 12.83
C LEU A 365 3.16 -3.04 12.00
N PRO A 366 2.19 -3.95 12.18
CA PRO A 366 2.30 -5.34 11.71
C PRO A 366 2.00 -5.54 10.23
N SER A 367 1.28 -4.61 9.59
CA SER A 367 0.75 -4.85 8.25
C SER A 367 1.60 -4.17 7.18
N ALA A 368 2.01 -4.95 6.18
CA ALA A 368 2.54 -4.43 4.91
C ALA A 368 1.52 -3.54 4.18
N GLU A 369 0.23 -3.71 4.49
CA GLU A 369 -0.91 -3.01 3.91
C GLU A 369 -1.30 -1.74 4.69
N GLN A 370 -0.45 -1.24 5.60
CA GLN A 370 -0.75 -0.03 6.39
C GLN A 370 -0.55 1.28 5.60
N PHE A 371 0.46 1.31 4.72
CA PHE A 371 0.91 2.50 4.02
C PHE A 371 0.52 2.45 2.56
N LEU A 372 0.25 3.60 1.94
CA LEU A 372 -0.13 3.75 0.53
C LEU A 372 -1.37 2.94 0.08
N THR A 373 -2.24 2.60 1.03
CA THR A 373 -3.41 1.72 0.86
C THR A 373 -4.67 2.26 1.51
N TYR A 374 -4.64 3.45 2.14
CA TYR A 374 -5.80 4.00 2.86
C TYR A 374 -7.04 4.16 1.98
N LYS A 375 -6.85 4.41 0.68
CA LYS A 375 -7.95 4.49 -0.29
C LYS A 375 -8.42 3.12 -0.79
N GLY A 376 -7.84 2.03 -0.32
CA GLY A 376 -8.00 0.67 -0.81
C GLY A 376 -6.81 0.20 -1.65
N GLN A 377 -6.86 -1.06 -2.06
CA GLN A 377 -5.80 -1.74 -2.79
C GLN A 377 -6.28 -2.23 -4.15
N ASP A 378 -5.42 -2.06 -5.14
CA ASP A 378 -5.58 -2.65 -6.45
C ASP A 378 -5.00 -4.08 -6.53
N SER A 379 -5.35 -4.75 -7.61
CA SER A 379 -4.84 -6.04 -8.04
C SER A 379 -4.19 -5.91 -9.41
N ARG A 380 -3.45 -6.94 -9.83
CA ARG A 380 -2.92 -7.04 -11.19
C ARG A 380 -3.98 -6.77 -12.27
N GLN A 381 -5.17 -7.36 -12.09
CA GLN A 381 -6.29 -7.18 -13.01
C GLN A 381 -6.78 -5.72 -13.06
N SER A 382 -6.94 -5.07 -11.91
CA SER A 382 -7.43 -3.69 -11.88
C SER A 382 -6.39 -2.70 -12.40
N SER A 383 -5.09 -2.92 -12.16
CA SER A 383 -4.02 -2.12 -12.78
C SER A 383 -4.00 -2.24 -14.29
N CYS A 384 -4.13 -3.45 -14.82
CA CYS A 384 -4.20 -3.64 -16.27
C CYS A 384 -5.45 -2.96 -16.85
N ALA A 385 -6.61 -3.11 -16.19
CA ALA A 385 -7.84 -2.44 -16.59
C ALA A 385 -7.70 -0.90 -16.57
N TYR A 386 -7.02 -0.34 -15.56
CA TYR A 386 -6.71 1.08 -15.49
C TYR A 386 -5.89 1.52 -16.71
N TYR A 387 -4.77 0.86 -16.99
CA TYR A 387 -3.95 1.20 -18.16
C TYR A 387 -4.67 1.01 -19.49
N LYS A 388 -5.55 0.01 -19.58
CA LYS A 388 -6.35 -0.23 -20.78
C LYS A 388 -7.33 0.92 -21.03
N SER A 389 -7.91 1.46 -19.96
CA SER A 389 -8.94 2.51 -20.05
C SER A 389 -8.45 3.84 -20.66
N PHE A 390 -7.14 4.07 -20.75
CA PHE A 390 -6.56 5.20 -21.47
C PHE A 390 -5.49 4.81 -22.51
N GLY A 391 -5.46 3.54 -22.93
CA GLY A 391 -4.65 3.09 -24.08
C GLY A 391 -3.16 2.86 -23.78
N ALA A 392 -2.73 2.80 -22.52
CA ALA A 392 -1.36 2.39 -22.19
C ALA A 392 -1.12 0.90 -22.42
N VAL A 393 -2.19 0.09 -22.49
CA VAL A 393 -2.16 -1.32 -22.91
C VAL A 393 -3.32 -1.61 -23.86
N GLY A 394 -3.16 -2.58 -24.75
CA GLY A 394 -4.21 -2.96 -25.71
C GLY A 394 -5.29 -3.86 -25.10
N ALA A 395 -4.87 -4.88 -24.34
CA ALA A 395 -5.78 -5.80 -23.64
C ALA A 395 -5.14 -6.41 -22.39
N CYS A 396 -5.97 -7.07 -21.57
CA CYS A 396 -5.60 -7.79 -20.36
C CYS A 396 -6.03 -9.24 -20.49
N ASP A 397 -5.16 -10.19 -20.15
CA ASP A 397 -5.55 -11.60 -20.03
C ASP A 397 -6.36 -11.87 -18.74
N SER A 398 -6.75 -13.12 -18.50
CA SER A 398 -7.52 -13.52 -17.31
C SER A 398 -6.75 -13.40 -15.99
N GLN A 399 -5.43 -13.30 -16.04
CA GLN A 399 -4.55 -13.13 -14.90
C GLN A 399 -4.19 -11.65 -14.69
N GLY A 400 -4.66 -10.76 -15.58
CA GLY A 400 -4.37 -9.33 -15.55
C GLY A 400 -3.02 -8.97 -16.16
N ASN A 401 -2.38 -9.85 -16.93
CA ASN A 401 -1.17 -9.47 -17.66
C ASN A 401 -1.53 -8.62 -18.87
N PRO A 402 -0.79 -7.53 -19.12
CA PRO A 402 -1.08 -6.64 -20.23
C PRO A 402 -0.49 -7.20 -21.54
N THR A 403 -1.20 -6.93 -22.64
CA THR A 403 -0.72 -7.14 -24.01
C THR A 403 -0.62 -5.79 -24.71
N ALA A 404 0.34 -5.66 -25.65
CA ALA A 404 0.62 -4.41 -26.35
C ALA A 404 0.81 -3.22 -25.37
N ALA A 405 1.57 -3.44 -24.29
CA ALA A 405 1.91 -2.40 -23.34
C ALA A 405 2.89 -1.40 -23.95
N ILE A 406 2.66 -0.11 -23.76
CA ILE A 406 3.59 0.92 -24.20
C ILE A 406 4.88 0.88 -23.38
N SER A 407 5.99 1.24 -24.01
CA SER A 407 7.26 1.47 -23.31
C SER A 407 7.36 2.90 -22.76
N PHE A 408 8.35 3.14 -21.89
CA PHE A 408 8.66 4.50 -21.44
C PHE A 408 9.02 5.41 -22.63
N ASN A 409 9.72 4.88 -23.63
CA ASN A 409 10.06 5.63 -24.84
C ASN A 409 8.85 5.97 -25.70
N ASP A 410 7.85 5.07 -25.80
CA ASP A 410 6.57 5.37 -26.46
C ASP A 410 5.86 6.52 -25.76
N TRP A 411 5.80 6.49 -24.43
CA TRP A 411 5.21 7.57 -23.65
C TRP A 411 5.97 8.89 -23.82
N LYS A 412 7.30 8.90 -23.73
CA LYS A 412 8.13 10.10 -23.96
C LYS A 412 7.94 10.65 -25.37
N ARG A 413 7.81 9.80 -26.38
CA ARG A 413 7.54 10.18 -27.77
C ARG A 413 6.18 10.85 -27.92
N ALA A 414 5.15 10.30 -27.26
CA ALA A 414 3.81 10.88 -27.22
C ALA A 414 3.81 12.26 -26.54
N ARG A 415 4.60 12.43 -25.46
CA ARG A 415 4.67 13.66 -24.66
C ARG A 415 5.74 14.66 -25.06
N LYS A 416 6.46 14.42 -26.17
CA LYS A 416 7.54 15.29 -26.67
C LYS A 416 8.60 15.56 -25.59
N LEU A 417 9.05 14.49 -24.94
CA LEU A 417 10.16 14.51 -23.99
C LEU A 417 11.41 13.89 -24.62
N ALA A 418 12.59 14.32 -24.18
CA ALA A 418 13.88 13.93 -24.70
C ALA A 418 14.03 12.40 -24.72
N PRO A 419 14.59 11.79 -25.78
CA PRO A 419 15.19 12.45 -26.94
C PRO A 419 14.18 12.87 -28.04
N TYR A 420 12.88 12.80 -27.77
CA TYR A 420 11.79 13.03 -28.74
C TYR A 420 11.14 14.43 -28.63
N ASN A 421 11.78 15.35 -27.91
CA ASN A 421 11.25 16.67 -27.62
C ASN A 421 11.34 17.65 -28.80
N GLY A 422 12.29 17.47 -29.72
CA GLY A 422 12.52 18.44 -30.79
C GLY A 422 12.85 19.80 -30.19
N LEU A 423 11.99 20.81 -30.42
CA LEU A 423 12.12 22.16 -29.84
C LEU A 423 11.30 22.36 -28.56
N ASN A 424 10.59 21.33 -28.09
CA ASN A 424 9.77 21.42 -26.90
C ASN A 424 10.65 21.58 -25.65
N ALA A 425 10.32 22.57 -24.81
CA ALA A 425 11.10 22.90 -23.62
C ALA A 425 10.83 21.92 -22.48
N GLU A 426 11.88 21.66 -21.69
CA GLU A 426 11.82 20.84 -20.48
C GLU A 426 12.33 21.62 -19.28
N THR A 427 11.72 21.36 -18.12
CA THR A 427 12.18 21.83 -16.83
C THR A 427 12.54 20.62 -15.99
N SER A 428 13.68 20.64 -15.30
CA SER A 428 14.15 19.52 -14.49
C SER A 428 14.73 19.95 -13.14
N ALA A 429 14.63 19.06 -12.15
CA ALA A 429 15.29 19.21 -10.85
C ALA A 429 15.73 17.85 -10.30
N THR A 430 16.86 17.82 -9.58
CA THR A 430 17.40 16.65 -8.89
C THR A 430 17.56 16.96 -7.41
N TYR A 431 16.85 16.22 -6.57
CA TYR A 431 16.81 16.44 -5.12
C TYR A 431 16.47 15.13 -4.39
N VAL A 432 16.74 15.06 -3.10
CA VAL A 432 16.18 14.01 -2.23
C VAL A 432 14.89 14.55 -1.64
N ASN A 433 13.75 13.87 -1.83
CA ASN A 433 12.58 14.18 -1.04
C ASN A 433 12.65 13.41 0.26
N LYS A 434 12.91 14.13 1.34
CA LYS A 434 13.22 13.53 2.64
C LYS A 434 11.93 13.17 3.38
N MET A 435 10.79 13.79 3.10
CA MET A 435 9.57 13.56 3.90
C MET A 435 8.62 12.53 3.29
N ASP A 436 8.59 12.34 1.97
CA ASP A 436 7.61 11.43 1.33
C ASP A 436 8.01 9.95 1.41
N LEU A 437 9.12 9.59 0.78
CA LEU A 437 9.58 8.25 0.42
C LEU A 437 11.11 8.13 0.59
N ASN A 438 11.82 9.23 0.87
CA ASN A 438 13.27 9.26 1.02
C ASN A 438 14.00 8.71 -0.22
N LEU A 439 13.60 9.19 -1.40
CA LEU A 439 14.19 8.82 -2.68
C LEU A 439 14.94 10.01 -3.28
N VAL A 440 16.02 9.73 -4.01
CA VAL A 440 16.54 10.70 -4.98
C VAL A 440 15.55 10.77 -6.14
N ARG A 441 15.11 11.99 -6.45
CA ARG A 441 14.10 12.31 -7.45
C ARG A 441 14.80 13.03 -8.60
N ARG A 442 14.92 12.38 -9.76
CA ARG A 442 15.31 13.03 -11.02
C ARG A 442 14.06 13.42 -11.78
N MET A 443 13.55 14.61 -11.49
CA MET A 443 12.29 15.13 -12.01
C MET A 443 12.50 15.84 -13.35
N VAL A 444 11.62 15.57 -14.30
CA VAL A 444 11.54 16.27 -15.58
C VAL A 444 10.07 16.55 -15.89
N ALA A 445 9.77 17.74 -16.39
CA ALA A 445 8.44 18.12 -16.82
C ALA A 445 8.46 18.89 -18.14
N THR A 446 7.34 18.82 -18.84
CA THR A 446 7.10 19.61 -20.05
C THR A 446 5.64 20.03 -20.17
N LYS A 447 5.42 21.07 -20.97
CA LYS A 447 4.10 21.58 -21.36
C LYS A 447 4.07 21.70 -22.87
N VAL A 448 3.48 20.71 -23.52
CA VAL A 448 3.30 20.69 -24.98
C VAL A 448 2.18 21.65 -25.39
N ALA A 449 1.12 21.71 -24.58
CA ALA A 449 -0.01 22.61 -24.73
C ALA A 449 -0.65 22.89 -23.36
N SER A 450 -1.63 23.80 -23.29
CA SER A 450 -2.36 24.10 -22.04
C SER A 450 -3.09 22.88 -21.46
N ASN A 451 -3.47 21.92 -22.30
CA ASN A 451 -4.15 20.67 -21.96
C ASN A 451 -3.26 19.43 -22.16
N ASP A 452 -1.94 19.60 -22.27
CA ASP A 452 -0.96 18.52 -22.40
C ASP A 452 0.31 18.88 -21.62
N ILE A 453 0.29 18.52 -20.34
CA ILE A 453 1.39 18.71 -19.39
C ILE A 453 1.81 17.35 -18.88
N ALA A 454 3.11 17.07 -18.87
CA ALA A 454 3.63 15.77 -18.46
C ALA A 454 4.84 15.93 -17.53
N PHE A 455 4.91 15.06 -16.53
CA PHE A 455 6.04 14.93 -15.62
C PHE A 455 6.49 13.48 -15.64
N TYR A 456 7.79 13.24 -15.50
CA TYR A 456 8.29 11.96 -15.03
C TYR A 456 9.37 12.17 -13.99
N VAL A 457 9.52 11.16 -13.14
CA VAL A 457 10.55 11.12 -12.11
C VAL A 457 11.17 9.74 -12.06
N CYS A 458 12.47 9.68 -12.33
CA CYS A 458 13.25 8.46 -12.14
C CYS A 458 13.78 8.45 -10.71
N ASN A 459 13.45 7.37 -10.00
CA ASN A 459 13.67 7.21 -8.57
C ASN A 459 14.87 6.34 -8.31
N HIS A 460 15.71 6.78 -7.38
CA HIS A 460 16.85 6.03 -6.88
C HIS A 460 16.81 6.01 -5.33
N PRO A 461 17.43 5.02 -4.68
CA PRO A 461 17.52 4.98 -3.22
C PRO A 461 18.07 6.29 -2.66
N GLY A 462 17.38 6.88 -1.68
CA GLY A 462 17.90 8.03 -0.95
C GLY A 462 18.87 7.65 0.16
N PRO A 463 19.34 8.65 0.92
CA PRO A 463 20.34 8.44 1.97
C PRO A 463 19.68 7.83 3.21
N LEU A 464 20.42 7.01 3.95
CA LEU A 464 19.99 6.46 5.25
C LEU A 464 20.01 7.53 6.34
N THR A 465 20.90 8.52 6.22
CA THR A 465 21.01 9.65 7.14
C THR A 465 20.80 10.99 6.44
N THR A 466 20.88 12.08 7.20
CA THR A 466 20.84 13.45 6.67
C THR A 466 22.23 14.05 6.46
N ALA A 467 23.30 13.26 6.59
CA ALA A 467 24.66 13.73 6.41
C ALA A 467 24.89 14.18 4.95
N GLN A 468 25.42 15.38 4.75
CA GLN A 468 25.61 15.96 3.40
C GLN A 468 26.46 15.07 2.48
N LEU A 469 27.51 14.42 3.00
CA LEU A 469 28.34 13.51 2.22
C LEU A 469 27.52 12.34 1.64
N GLU A 470 26.58 11.80 2.42
CA GLU A 470 25.72 10.71 1.96
C GLU A 470 24.70 11.22 0.94
N VAL A 471 24.12 12.40 1.16
CA VAL A 471 23.23 13.08 0.19
C VAL A 471 23.94 13.26 -1.16
N ASP A 472 25.18 13.71 -1.14
CA ASP A 472 25.99 13.89 -2.36
C ASP A 472 26.24 12.55 -3.06
N GLN A 473 26.62 11.51 -2.31
CA GLN A 473 26.89 10.17 -2.85
C GLN A 473 25.67 9.53 -3.53
N VAL A 474 24.49 9.61 -2.91
CA VAL A 474 23.28 9.03 -3.51
C VAL A 474 22.82 9.83 -4.72
N ILE A 475 23.00 11.15 -4.73
CA ILE A 475 22.73 12.00 -5.90
C ILE A 475 23.71 11.66 -7.04
N ASP A 476 25.00 11.55 -6.78
CA ASP A 476 26.00 11.17 -7.80
C ASP A 476 25.73 9.76 -8.38
N THR A 477 25.29 8.84 -7.54
CA THR A 477 24.82 7.50 -7.99
C THR A 477 23.65 7.63 -8.96
N ALA A 478 22.65 8.46 -8.63
CA ALA A 478 21.48 8.69 -9.47
C ALA A 478 21.80 9.45 -10.78
N LEU A 479 22.75 10.39 -10.76
CA LEU A 479 23.25 11.07 -11.96
C LEU A 479 23.96 10.13 -12.92
N SER A 480 24.50 9.02 -12.40
CA SER A 480 25.11 7.95 -13.19
C SER A 480 24.10 6.90 -13.67
N ASP A 481 22.79 7.15 -13.50
CA ASP A 481 21.69 6.23 -13.80
C ASP A 481 21.78 4.87 -13.08
N LEU A 482 22.55 4.79 -11.98
CA LEU A 482 22.75 3.56 -11.22
C LEU A 482 21.66 3.39 -10.15
N LYS A 483 21.33 2.14 -9.83
CA LYS A 483 20.32 1.75 -8.83
C LYS A 483 18.95 2.38 -9.08
N GLN A 484 18.59 2.65 -10.33
CA GLN A 484 17.25 3.12 -10.66
C GLN A 484 16.22 2.08 -10.21
N VAL A 485 15.21 2.51 -9.46
CA VAL A 485 14.10 1.67 -8.98
C VAL A 485 13.01 1.61 -10.05
N ALA A 486 12.56 2.78 -10.50
CA ALA A 486 11.53 2.95 -11.52
C ALA A 486 11.46 4.42 -11.96
N CYS A 487 10.92 4.66 -13.15
CA CYS A 487 10.48 5.99 -13.57
C CYS A 487 8.95 6.07 -13.50
N VAL A 488 8.44 6.95 -12.64
CA VAL A 488 7.00 7.23 -12.52
C VAL A 488 6.67 8.40 -13.43
N ALA A 489 5.70 8.23 -14.30
CA ALA A 489 5.20 9.23 -15.22
C ALA A 489 3.78 9.65 -14.82
N MET A 490 3.51 10.95 -14.91
CA MET A 490 2.20 11.54 -14.75
C MET A 490 1.89 12.44 -15.93
N GLU A 491 0.70 12.31 -16.51
CA GLU A 491 0.25 13.19 -17.58
C GLU A 491 -1.09 13.84 -17.24
N PHE A 492 -1.23 15.11 -17.60
CA PHE A 492 -2.46 15.87 -17.66
C PHE A 492 -2.78 16.07 -19.14
N ALA A 493 -3.61 15.18 -19.68
CA ALA A 493 -3.91 15.14 -21.10
C ALA A 493 -5.32 14.61 -21.37
N VAL A 494 -5.90 15.02 -22.50
CA VAL A 494 -7.22 14.54 -22.96
C VAL A 494 -7.15 13.06 -23.35
N THR A 495 -8.12 12.27 -22.89
CA THR A 495 -8.45 10.97 -23.50
C THR A 495 -9.76 11.15 -24.27
N PRO A 496 -9.78 10.93 -25.60
CA PRO A 496 -10.99 11.13 -26.40
C PRO A 496 -12.19 10.35 -25.87
N GLY A 497 -13.34 11.01 -25.74
CA GLY A 497 -14.58 10.40 -25.26
C GLY A 497 -14.68 10.24 -23.74
N THR A 498 -13.68 10.67 -22.98
CA THR A 498 -13.66 10.63 -21.50
C THR A 498 -13.78 12.03 -20.92
N ASN A 499 -14.37 12.16 -19.72
CA ASN A 499 -14.36 13.41 -18.94
C ASN A 499 -14.80 14.64 -19.76
N ASN A 500 -15.82 14.50 -20.62
CA ASN A 500 -16.29 15.56 -21.53
C ASN A 500 -15.17 16.16 -22.42
N ASN A 501 -14.21 15.34 -22.83
CA ASN A 501 -12.99 15.72 -23.57
C ASN A 501 -12.12 16.77 -22.84
N GLN A 502 -12.24 16.89 -21.52
CA GLN A 502 -11.34 17.70 -20.71
C GLN A 502 -10.12 16.88 -20.25
N PRO A 503 -8.93 17.49 -20.16
CA PRO A 503 -7.74 16.82 -19.65
C PRO A 503 -7.91 16.43 -18.17
N PHE A 504 -7.26 15.35 -17.78
CA PHE A 504 -7.21 14.86 -16.40
C PHE A 504 -5.89 14.13 -16.14
N THR A 505 -5.56 13.96 -14.87
CA THR A 505 -4.33 13.33 -14.40
C THR A 505 -4.37 11.82 -14.56
N LYS A 506 -3.29 11.23 -15.10
CA LYS A 506 -3.07 9.78 -15.22
C LYS A 506 -1.70 9.41 -14.66
N PHE A 507 -1.57 8.19 -14.16
CA PHE A 507 -0.32 7.64 -13.62
C PHE A 507 0.17 6.50 -14.50
N LEU A 508 1.47 6.43 -14.74
CA LEU A 508 2.15 5.29 -15.35
C LEU A 508 3.45 5.04 -14.59
N THR A 509 3.87 3.79 -14.50
CA THR A 509 5.15 3.43 -13.88
C THR A 509 5.92 2.54 -14.84
N PHE A 510 7.19 2.86 -15.05
CA PHE A 510 8.08 2.10 -15.89
C PHE A 510 9.25 1.57 -15.08
N GLY A 511 9.58 0.30 -15.31
CA GLY A 511 10.76 -0.33 -14.72
C GLY A 511 12.05 0.28 -15.26
N PRO A 512 13.20 -0.11 -14.68
CA PRO A 512 14.50 0.35 -15.18
C PRO A 512 14.79 -0.06 -16.63
N ASP A 513 14.17 -1.14 -17.08
CA ASP A 513 14.20 -1.63 -18.46
C ASP A 513 13.23 -0.88 -19.42
N GLY A 514 12.53 0.15 -18.92
CA GLY A 514 11.57 0.95 -19.67
C GLY A 514 10.22 0.26 -19.92
N ARG A 515 9.97 -0.93 -19.36
CA ARG A 515 8.68 -1.63 -19.52
C ARG A 515 7.66 -1.13 -18.50
N LEU A 516 6.39 -1.10 -18.91
CA LEU A 516 5.28 -0.72 -18.04
C LEU A 516 5.12 -1.73 -16.89
N MET A 517 5.12 -1.23 -15.66
CA MET A 517 4.93 -2.01 -14.43
C MET A 517 3.48 -1.86 -13.95
N LEU A 518 2.90 -2.93 -13.40
CA LEU A 518 1.55 -2.89 -12.80
C LEU A 518 1.55 -2.59 -11.30
N SER A 519 2.68 -2.81 -10.63
CA SER A 519 2.87 -2.52 -9.21
C SER A 519 4.21 -1.84 -8.96
N ILE A 520 4.35 -1.24 -7.78
CA ILE A 520 5.61 -0.70 -7.29
C ILE A 520 5.66 -0.76 -5.75
N ASN A 521 6.83 -1.05 -5.20
CA ASN A 521 7.12 -0.94 -3.78
C ASN A 521 7.85 0.38 -3.47
N LEU A 522 7.12 1.39 -2.97
CA LEU A 522 7.66 2.71 -2.66
C LEU A 522 7.98 2.93 -1.17
N ASP A 523 7.53 2.04 -0.29
CA ASP A 523 7.64 2.17 1.16
C ASP A 523 8.46 1.03 1.81
N GLY A 524 8.95 0.07 1.02
CA GLY A 524 9.64 -1.12 1.52
C GLY A 524 8.70 -2.16 2.14
N ARG A 525 7.39 -1.97 2.07
CA ARG A 525 6.35 -2.82 2.68
C ARG A 525 5.56 -3.57 1.61
N GLY A 526 6.26 -4.17 0.65
CA GLY A 526 5.66 -4.98 -0.40
C GLY A 526 5.11 -4.16 -1.58
N GLU A 527 4.93 -4.86 -2.69
CA GLU A 527 4.42 -4.31 -3.95
C GLU A 527 2.96 -3.85 -3.83
N LYS A 528 2.67 -2.67 -4.37
CA LYS A 528 1.31 -2.09 -4.41
C LYS A 528 0.93 -1.79 -5.85
N PHE A 529 -0.26 -2.21 -6.23
CA PHE A 529 -0.77 -2.08 -7.58
C PHE A 529 -1.27 -0.66 -7.88
N MET A 530 -1.14 -0.24 -9.14
CA MET A 530 -1.66 1.04 -9.62
C MET A 530 -3.16 0.95 -9.95
N PRO A 531 -3.92 2.06 -9.89
CA PRO A 531 -3.50 3.40 -9.45
C PRO A 531 -3.48 3.60 -7.93
N GLY A 532 -3.90 2.62 -7.13
CA GLY A 532 -4.00 2.67 -5.66
C GLY A 532 -2.75 3.23 -4.97
N ALA A 533 -1.57 2.77 -5.38
CA ALA A 533 -0.27 3.23 -4.85
C ALA A 533 -0.02 4.75 -5.01
N CYS A 534 -0.68 5.40 -5.96
CA CYS A 534 -0.48 6.83 -6.27
C CYS A 534 -1.55 7.72 -5.63
N VAL A 535 -2.82 7.29 -5.69
CA VAL A 535 -3.96 8.08 -5.19
C VAL A 535 -3.96 8.26 -3.68
N ALA A 536 -3.21 7.47 -2.91
CA ALA A 536 -3.02 7.70 -1.49
C ALA A 536 -2.47 9.12 -1.20
N CYS A 537 -1.58 9.63 -2.06
CA CYS A 537 -0.98 10.97 -1.92
C CYS A 537 -1.56 11.99 -2.91
N HIS A 538 -1.88 11.56 -4.13
CA HIS A 538 -2.23 12.44 -5.25
C HIS A 538 -3.74 12.76 -5.36
N GLY A 539 -4.50 12.63 -4.28
CA GLY A 539 -5.95 12.87 -4.33
C GLY A 539 -6.70 11.65 -4.87
N GLY A 540 -7.55 11.82 -5.86
CA GLY A 540 -8.37 10.72 -6.39
C GLY A 540 -9.80 10.77 -5.86
N SER A 541 -10.52 11.86 -6.13
CA SER A 541 -11.90 12.05 -5.70
C SER A 541 -12.89 11.10 -6.39
N GLN A 542 -12.49 10.35 -7.41
CA GLN A 542 -13.32 9.37 -8.10
C GLN A 542 -12.87 7.93 -7.83
N TYR A 543 -11.92 7.74 -6.91
CA TYR A 543 -11.35 6.44 -6.57
C TYR A 543 -11.63 6.07 -5.11
N ARG A 544 -12.14 4.84 -4.90
CA ARG A 544 -12.22 4.17 -3.60
C ARG A 544 -12.18 2.66 -3.79
N GLY A 545 -11.44 1.98 -2.92
CA GLY A 545 -11.31 0.53 -2.92
C GLY A 545 -10.30 0.03 -3.95
N SER A 546 -10.71 -0.04 -5.22
CA SER A 546 -9.88 -0.50 -6.34
C SER A 546 -10.41 0.08 -7.64
N PHE A 547 -9.58 0.13 -8.68
CA PHE A 547 -10.06 0.42 -10.02
C PHE A 547 -10.97 -0.73 -10.53
N PRO A 548 -12.13 -0.46 -11.17
CA PRO A 548 -12.99 -1.53 -11.65
C PRO A 548 -12.30 -2.37 -12.73
N SER A 549 -12.31 -3.70 -12.55
CA SER A 549 -11.70 -4.65 -13.47
C SER A 549 -12.62 -5.08 -14.63
N ILE A 550 -13.90 -4.73 -14.55
CA ILE A 550 -14.96 -5.12 -15.50
C ILE A 550 -15.62 -3.87 -16.08
N GLY A 551 -16.05 -3.95 -17.33
CA GLY A 551 -16.72 -2.87 -18.05
C GLY A 551 -15.75 -1.86 -18.66
N THR A 552 -16.23 -0.64 -18.87
CA THR A 552 -15.48 0.49 -19.46
C THR A 552 -15.43 1.67 -18.49
N PRO A 553 -14.81 1.50 -17.30
CA PRO A 553 -14.71 2.55 -16.29
C PRO A 553 -13.91 3.75 -16.81
N SER A 554 -14.26 4.94 -16.32
CA SER A 554 -13.53 6.16 -16.62
C SER A 554 -12.12 6.12 -16.00
N PRO A 555 -11.04 6.41 -16.75
CA PRO A 555 -9.70 6.59 -16.20
C PRO A 555 -9.55 7.89 -15.37
N ASN A 556 -10.53 8.79 -15.36
CA ASN A 556 -10.46 10.00 -14.56
C ASN A 556 -10.65 9.69 -13.08
N LEU A 557 -9.53 9.63 -12.35
CA LEU A 557 -9.53 9.34 -10.92
C LEU A 557 -9.86 10.56 -10.06
N GLY A 558 -9.88 11.79 -10.61
CA GLY A 558 -9.96 13.02 -9.83
C GLY A 558 -8.68 13.29 -9.02
N SER A 559 -7.53 13.02 -9.64
CA SER A 559 -6.20 13.15 -9.04
C SER A 559 -5.48 14.43 -9.46
N ASN A 560 -4.49 14.84 -8.67
CA ASN A 560 -3.73 16.08 -8.85
C ASN A 560 -2.22 15.81 -8.85
N PHE A 561 -1.47 16.71 -9.49
CA PHE A 561 -0.02 16.78 -9.31
C PHE A 561 0.31 17.36 -7.92
N LEU A 562 1.45 16.97 -7.37
CA LEU A 562 1.90 17.48 -6.08
C LEU A 562 2.84 18.67 -6.27
N PRO A 563 2.66 19.76 -5.51
CA PRO A 563 3.59 20.88 -5.55
C PRO A 563 4.91 20.51 -4.81
N PHE A 564 6.00 21.12 -5.24
CA PHE A 564 7.37 20.89 -4.82
C PHE A 564 7.74 21.80 -3.65
N ASP A 565 7.69 21.23 -2.45
CA ASP A 565 8.01 21.92 -1.19
C ASP A 565 9.50 21.74 -0.83
N THR A 566 10.32 22.76 -1.11
CA THR A 566 11.77 22.66 -0.85
C THR A 566 12.13 22.62 0.63
N GLY A 567 11.21 22.94 1.54
CA GLY A 567 11.41 22.72 2.99
C GLY A 567 11.61 21.24 3.34
N ASN A 568 11.06 20.36 2.51
CA ASN A 568 11.07 18.90 2.68
C ASN A 568 12.15 18.20 1.86
N PHE A 569 13.00 18.95 1.15
CA PHE A 569 14.03 18.37 0.29
C PHE A 569 15.43 18.46 0.92
N LEU A 570 16.36 17.67 0.39
CA LEU A 570 17.82 17.83 0.55
C LEU A 570 18.43 17.99 -0.84
N PHE A 571 19.50 18.78 -0.92
CA PHE A 571 20.17 19.14 -2.16
C PHE A 571 21.65 18.78 -2.09
N SER A 572 22.28 18.60 -3.24
CA SER A 572 23.72 18.34 -3.30
C SER A 572 24.52 19.60 -2.99
N SER A 573 25.74 19.42 -2.49
CA SER A 573 26.76 20.46 -2.36
C SER A 573 27.44 20.82 -3.70
N ARG A 574 27.20 20.04 -4.77
CA ARG A 574 27.67 20.35 -6.12
C ARG A 574 27.13 21.69 -6.59
N SER A 575 28.01 22.50 -7.19
CA SER A 575 27.70 23.89 -7.55
C SER A 575 26.56 24.04 -8.55
N ASP A 576 26.24 23.01 -9.33
CA ASP A 576 25.15 22.97 -10.32
C ASP A 576 23.81 22.44 -9.75
N LEU A 577 23.83 21.79 -8.58
CA LEU A 577 22.68 21.10 -7.99
C LEU A 577 22.31 21.59 -6.58
N THR A 578 22.90 22.70 -6.13
CA THR A 578 22.44 23.38 -4.90
C THR A 578 21.01 23.86 -5.04
N GLU A 579 20.31 24.07 -3.91
CA GLU A 579 18.95 24.61 -3.92
C GLU A 579 18.84 25.93 -4.69
N PRO A 580 19.68 26.96 -4.46
CA PRO A 580 19.57 28.23 -5.19
C PRO A 580 19.67 28.08 -6.72
N MET A 581 20.49 27.15 -7.19
CA MET A 581 20.65 26.87 -8.61
C MET A 581 19.44 26.19 -9.23
N GLN A 582 18.66 25.46 -8.42
CA GLN A 582 17.46 24.76 -8.86
C GLN A 582 16.17 25.53 -8.57
N SER A 583 16.19 26.59 -7.76
CA SER A 583 15.01 27.36 -7.34
C SER A 583 14.13 27.82 -8.51
N ALA A 584 14.74 28.33 -9.59
CA ALA A 584 13.99 28.77 -10.77
C ALA A 584 13.28 27.61 -11.47
N ALA A 585 13.96 26.46 -11.61
CA ALA A 585 13.37 25.26 -12.19
C ALA A 585 12.25 24.71 -11.31
N ILE A 586 12.45 24.63 -9.99
CA ILE A 586 11.44 24.18 -9.04
C ILE A 586 10.21 25.10 -9.03
N LYS A 587 10.41 26.42 -9.13
CA LYS A 587 9.31 27.36 -9.33
C LYS A 587 8.56 27.08 -10.62
N ALA A 588 9.26 26.87 -11.74
CA ALA A 588 8.60 26.52 -13.00
C ALA A 588 7.81 25.20 -12.89
N LEU A 589 8.34 24.18 -12.21
CA LEU A 589 7.62 22.94 -11.90
C LEU A 589 6.35 23.20 -11.09
N ASN A 590 6.42 24.02 -10.04
CA ASN A 590 5.25 24.41 -9.23
C ASN A 590 4.18 25.15 -10.03
N TYR A 591 4.57 25.99 -10.98
CA TYR A 591 3.62 26.68 -11.85
C TYR A 591 2.96 25.73 -12.86
N LEU A 592 3.67 24.73 -13.36
CA LEU A 592 3.06 23.66 -14.17
C LEU A 592 2.07 22.83 -13.34
N VAL A 593 2.38 22.51 -12.08
CA VAL A 593 1.45 21.86 -11.15
C VAL A 593 0.21 22.74 -10.96
N LYS A 594 0.40 24.04 -10.69
CA LYS A 594 -0.69 25.02 -10.56
C LYS A 594 -1.58 25.05 -11.79
N ASP A 595 -1.00 25.10 -13.00
CA ASP A 595 -1.74 25.10 -14.26
C ASP A 595 -2.69 23.90 -14.35
N THR A 596 -2.22 22.69 -14.00
CA THR A 596 -3.10 21.50 -13.97
C THR A 596 -4.20 21.63 -12.92
N ALA A 597 -3.86 22.14 -11.73
CA ALA A 597 -4.79 22.28 -10.61
C ALA A 597 -5.92 23.28 -10.88
N THR A 598 -5.72 24.28 -11.74
CA THR A 598 -6.81 25.20 -12.15
C THR A 598 -7.97 24.49 -12.85
N VAL A 599 -7.74 23.29 -13.40
CA VAL A 599 -8.74 22.46 -14.05
C VAL A 599 -9.20 21.32 -13.15
N THR A 600 -8.27 20.61 -12.51
CA THR A 600 -8.59 19.41 -11.71
C THR A 600 -9.13 19.73 -10.32
N GLN A 601 -8.81 20.93 -9.79
CA GLN A 601 -9.25 21.41 -8.49
C GLN A 601 -9.42 22.96 -8.53
N PRO A 602 -10.38 23.51 -9.32
CA PRO A 602 -10.50 24.95 -9.53
C PRO A 602 -10.70 25.72 -8.22
N GLY A 603 -9.86 26.75 -7.98
CA GLY A 603 -9.86 27.50 -6.72
C GLY A 603 -9.37 26.71 -5.50
N GLY A 604 -8.78 25.54 -5.72
CA GLY A 604 -8.37 24.60 -4.68
C GLY A 604 -7.05 24.94 -3.99
N ALA A 605 -6.71 24.08 -3.02
CA ALA A 605 -5.59 24.27 -2.10
C ALA A 605 -4.24 24.39 -2.80
N ILE A 606 -3.98 23.60 -3.86
CA ILE A 606 -2.71 23.67 -4.61
C ILE A 606 -2.46 25.07 -5.18
N THR A 607 -3.50 25.68 -5.77
CA THR A 607 -3.38 27.02 -6.38
C THR A 607 -3.05 28.06 -5.32
N ALA A 608 -3.79 28.06 -4.21
CA ALA A 608 -3.58 28.97 -3.10
C ALA A 608 -2.19 28.80 -2.45
N LEU A 609 -1.75 27.56 -2.28
CA LEU A 609 -0.46 27.23 -1.68
C LEU A 609 0.71 27.71 -2.56
N VAL A 610 0.68 27.42 -3.86
CA VAL A 610 1.72 27.88 -4.79
C VAL A 610 1.77 29.41 -4.86
N ASP A 611 0.62 30.08 -4.88
CA ASP A 611 0.59 31.55 -4.85
C ASP A 611 1.15 32.13 -3.55
N GLY A 612 0.81 31.51 -2.42
CA GLY A 612 1.35 31.88 -1.12
C GLY A 612 2.86 31.74 -1.01
N TRP A 613 3.43 30.62 -1.48
CA TRP A 613 4.88 30.39 -1.45
C TRP A 613 5.71 31.39 -2.24
N TYR A 614 5.12 32.02 -3.26
CA TYR A 614 5.83 32.95 -4.15
C TYR A 614 5.34 34.39 -4.06
N SER A 615 4.51 34.74 -3.07
CA SER A 615 3.95 36.08 -2.89
C SER A 615 4.99 37.12 -2.45
N ASN A 616 6.05 36.69 -1.75
CA ASN A 616 7.01 37.59 -1.09
C ASN A 616 8.18 38.05 -1.98
N GLY A 617 8.15 37.76 -3.28
CA GLY A 617 8.94 38.47 -4.29
C GLY A 617 10.47 38.25 -4.29
N THR A 618 11.05 37.48 -3.36
CA THR A 618 12.48 37.14 -3.37
C THR A 618 12.78 36.15 -4.51
N SER A 619 13.29 36.69 -5.62
CA SER A 619 13.93 36.01 -6.77
C SER A 619 13.74 34.48 -6.85
N GLY A 620 12.60 34.03 -7.35
CA GLY A 620 12.37 32.63 -7.75
C GLY A 620 12.37 31.58 -6.64
N SER A 621 12.69 31.92 -5.40
CA SER A 621 12.82 30.97 -4.29
C SER A 621 11.49 30.79 -3.57
N LEU A 622 11.24 29.58 -3.07
CA LEU A 622 10.05 29.23 -2.31
C LEU A 622 10.15 29.79 -0.89
N ASP A 623 9.12 30.47 -0.40
CA ASP A 623 9.01 30.89 0.99
C ASP A 623 8.68 29.68 1.89
N LYS A 624 9.72 29.12 2.52
CA LYS A 624 9.59 27.96 3.42
C LYS A 624 8.88 28.31 4.73
N ASP A 625 8.81 29.58 5.09
CA ASP A 625 8.14 30.08 6.29
C ASP A 625 6.69 30.49 6.04
N TYR A 626 6.19 30.33 4.81
CA TYR A 626 4.80 30.60 4.46
C TYR A 626 3.82 29.87 5.38
N VAL A 627 2.89 30.65 5.95
CA VAL A 627 1.76 30.19 6.77
C VAL A 627 0.46 30.68 6.12
N PRO A 628 -0.48 29.77 5.76
CA PRO A 628 -1.78 30.13 5.24
C PRO A 628 -2.57 31.03 6.19
N SER A 629 -3.45 31.86 5.64
CA SER A 629 -4.22 32.85 6.42
C SER A 629 -5.03 32.24 7.56
N TYR A 630 -5.56 31.02 7.38
CA TYR A 630 -6.26 30.30 8.45
C TYR A 630 -5.36 30.13 9.69
N TRP A 631 -4.13 29.62 9.50
CA TRP A 631 -3.18 29.36 10.59
C TRP A 631 -2.53 30.62 11.13
N ALA A 632 -2.27 31.61 10.26
CA ALA A 632 -1.68 32.88 10.67
C ALA A 632 -2.64 33.71 11.57
N ASN A 633 -3.94 33.64 11.30
CA ASN A 633 -4.97 34.37 12.04
C ASN A 633 -5.67 33.52 13.11
N ASN A 634 -5.25 32.26 13.29
CA ASN A 634 -5.87 31.36 14.27
C ASN A 634 -5.55 31.85 15.69
N VAL A 635 -6.60 32.01 16.50
CA VAL A 635 -6.48 32.50 17.88
C VAL A 635 -5.94 31.46 18.86
N THR A 636 -5.91 30.18 18.47
CA THR A 636 -5.35 29.10 19.30
C THR A 636 -3.84 29.31 19.46
N PRO A 637 -3.32 29.39 20.69
CA PRO A 637 -1.90 29.59 20.94
C PRO A 637 -1.03 28.56 20.21
N GLY A 638 0.01 29.03 19.52
CA GLY A 638 0.95 28.16 18.81
C GLY A 638 0.45 27.59 17.49
N ALA A 639 -0.72 27.99 16.97
CA ALA A 639 -1.26 27.49 15.71
C ALA A 639 -0.28 27.61 14.52
N ALA A 640 0.34 28.78 14.32
CA ALA A 640 1.34 28.96 13.27
C ALA A 640 2.59 28.08 13.48
N ALA A 641 2.99 27.85 14.73
CA ALA A 641 4.11 26.98 15.06
C ALA A 641 3.78 25.50 14.81
N PHE A 642 2.57 25.05 15.18
CA PHE A 642 2.06 23.72 14.88
C PHE A 642 2.01 23.48 13.36
N TYR A 643 1.47 24.43 12.61
CA TYR A 643 1.42 24.33 11.16
C TYR A 643 2.83 24.17 10.56
N LYS A 644 3.78 25.05 10.92
CA LYS A 644 5.15 24.99 10.39
C LYS A 644 5.93 23.75 10.85
N GLY A 645 5.66 23.26 12.06
CA GLY A 645 6.38 22.13 12.65
C GLY A 645 5.81 20.76 12.26
N VAL A 646 4.51 20.66 12.00
CA VAL A 646 3.82 19.39 11.72
C VAL A 646 3.23 19.38 10.31
N VAL A 647 2.25 20.24 10.05
CA VAL A 647 1.45 20.19 8.81
C VAL A 647 2.32 20.46 7.59
N ALA A 648 3.03 21.59 7.55
CA ALA A 648 3.90 21.99 6.44
C ALA A 648 5.01 20.98 6.13
N ARG A 649 5.55 20.32 7.17
CA ARG A 649 6.67 19.38 7.03
C ARG A 649 6.24 17.98 6.61
N SER A 650 5.07 17.53 7.06
CA SER A 650 4.70 16.11 6.95
C SER A 650 3.44 15.87 6.12
N CYS A 651 2.46 16.78 6.16
CA CYS A 651 1.10 16.47 5.69
C CYS A 651 0.68 17.32 4.47
N ARG A 652 1.09 18.59 4.43
CA ARG A 652 0.59 19.62 3.53
C ARG A 652 0.52 19.21 2.06
N THR A 653 1.60 18.65 1.53
CA THR A 653 1.70 18.31 0.11
C THR A 653 0.62 17.32 -0.34
N CYS A 654 0.40 16.23 0.41
CA CYS A 654 -0.65 15.25 0.10
C CYS A 654 -2.04 15.84 0.36
N HIS A 655 -2.19 16.56 1.47
CA HIS A 655 -3.47 17.12 1.90
C HIS A 655 -3.99 18.23 0.96
N ALA A 656 -3.10 19.04 0.38
CA ALA A 656 -3.48 20.03 -0.64
C ALA A 656 -4.04 19.38 -1.92
N ALA A 657 -3.58 18.18 -2.27
CA ALA A 657 -4.03 17.44 -3.45
C ALA A 657 -5.31 16.64 -3.22
N MET A 658 -5.79 16.54 -1.98
CA MET A 658 -7.01 15.83 -1.61
C MET A 658 -8.26 16.73 -1.77
N ARG A 659 -9.44 16.15 -1.52
CA ARG A 659 -10.70 16.91 -1.45
C ARG A 659 -10.63 17.99 -0.39
N ASP A 660 -11.46 19.02 -0.52
CA ASP A 660 -11.43 20.19 0.36
C ASP A 660 -11.58 19.87 1.86
N GLN A 661 -12.30 18.81 2.23
CA GLN A 661 -12.36 18.35 3.62
C GLN A 661 -10.97 17.99 4.20
N PHE A 662 -10.01 17.59 3.36
CA PHE A 662 -8.63 17.29 3.76
C PHE A 662 -7.67 18.46 3.53
N ASN A 663 -8.16 19.63 3.09
CA ASN A 663 -7.36 20.84 2.89
C ASN A 663 -7.00 21.49 4.23
N TRP A 664 -5.92 21.00 4.83
CA TRP A 664 -5.44 21.48 6.13
C TRP A 664 -4.82 22.88 6.11
N ASP A 665 -4.72 23.54 4.95
CA ASP A 665 -4.30 24.94 4.88
C ASP A 665 -5.45 25.90 5.23
N SER A 666 -6.70 25.42 5.19
CA SER A 666 -7.92 26.22 5.38
C SER A 666 -8.76 25.81 6.59
N HIS A 667 -8.53 24.61 7.14
CA HIS A 667 -9.29 24.03 8.25
C HIS A 667 -8.38 23.19 9.15
N PRO A 668 -8.76 22.93 10.42
CA PRO A 668 -7.93 22.12 11.29
C PRO A 668 -7.98 20.63 10.88
N PRO A 669 -6.93 19.86 11.18
CA PRO A 669 -6.93 18.41 11.03
C PRO A 669 -7.97 17.73 11.93
N PHE A 670 -8.39 16.51 11.58
CA PHE A 670 -9.39 15.74 12.35
C PHE A 670 -8.80 14.50 13.05
N GLY A 671 -9.49 14.05 14.10
CA GLY A 671 -9.58 12.67 14.59
C GLY A 671 -8.30 11.97 15.04
N SER A 672 -8.08 11.91 16.36
CA SER A 672 -6.99 11.15 16.98
C SER A 672 -6.97 9.66 16.60
N SER A 673 -8.10 9.07 16.20
CA SER A 673 -8.17 7.67 15.76
C SER A 673 -7.39 7.39 14.46
N TYR A 674 -7.36 8.33 13.51
CA TYR A 674 -6.63 8.15 12.26
C TYR A 674 -5.11 8.19 12.47
N LEU A 675 -4.67 9.01 13.41
CA LEU A 675 -3.25 9.23 13.69
C LEU A 675 -2.71 8.22 14.69
N CYS A 676 -3.45 8.02 15.77
CA CYS A 676 -3.00 7.22 16.90
C CYS A 676 -3.77 5.92 17.05
N GLY A 677 -4.92 5.73 16.41
CA GLY A 677 -5.69 4.50 16.59
C GLY A 677 -6.39 4.42 17.93
N GLY A 678 -6.50 3.20 18.47
CA GLY A 678 -7.21 2.92 19.73
C GLY A 678 -8.74 2.99 19.64
N SER A 679 -9.32 3.14 18.45
CA SER A 679 -10.77 3.09 18.26
C SER A 679 -11.27 1.66 18.10
N ARG A 680 -12.58 1.45 18.30
CA ARG A 680 -13.25 0.17 17.98
C ARG A 680 -13.25 -0.15 16.49
N ASP A 681 -12.97 0.82 15.64
CA ASP A 681 -12.85 0.64 14.19
C ASP A 681 -11.38 0.41 13.83
N LEU A 682 -11.05 -0.85 13.60
CA LEU A 682 -9.69 -1.24 13.25
C LEU A 682 -9.28 -0.73 11.86
N ALA A 683 -10.19 -0.63 10.89
CA ALA A 683 -9.83 -0.16 9.56
C ALA A 683 -9.35 1.30 9.55
N LEU A 684 -9.73 2.10 10.55
CA LEU A 684 -9.34 3.51 10.68
C LEU A 684 -8.18 3.75 11.66
N ASN A 685 -7.73 2.72 12.39
CA ASN A 685 -6.71 2.91 13.42
C ASN A 685 -5.30 3.15 12.83
N ALA A 686 -4.69 4.28 13.20
CA ALA A 686 -3.30 4.66 12.88
C ALA A 686 -2.96 4.67 11.38
N VAL A 687 -3.95 4.88 10.51
CA VAL A 687 -3.81 4.90 9.04
C VAL A 687 -3.17 6.18 8.49
N MET A 688 -2.89 7.17 9.33
CA MET A 688 -2.21 8.41 8.99
C MET A 688 -1.00 8.67 9.90
N PRO A 689 0.11 9.25 9.38
CA PRO A 689 0.36 9.56 7.97
C PRO A 689 0.45 8.29 7.09
N ASN A 690 -0.15 8.32 5.90
CA ASN A 690 -0.26 7.12 5.06
C ASN A 690 0.99 6.82 4.21
N ALA A 691 2.05 7.63 4.31
CA ALA A 691 3.37 7.33 3.76
C ALA A 691 4.33 6.96 4.91
N LEU A 692 5.05 5.85 4.76
CA LEU A 692 5.87 5.27 5.85
C LEU A 692 6.95 6.25 6.35
N ILE A 693 7.73 6.83 5.44
CA ILE A 693 8.80 7.76 5.80
C ILE A 693 8.23 9.02 6.47
N THR A 694 7.08 9.50 6.01
CA THR A 694 6.37 10.62 6.65
C THR A 694 5.99 10.27 8.09
N ALA A 695 5.40 9.08 8.31
CA ALA A 695 5.00 8.63 9.64
C ALA A 695 6.20 8.52 10.59
N ASP A 696 7.28 7.88 10.15
CA ASP A 696 8.48 7.69 10.96
C ASP A 696 9.14 9.03 11.33
N ARG A 697 9.31 9.93 10.36
CA ARG A 697 9.95 11.24 10.59
C ARG A 697 9.07 12.17 11.40
N TRP A 698 7.76 12.12 11.23
CA TRP A 698 6.84 12.90 12.06
C TRP A 698 6.94 12.48 13.53
N ILE A 699 6.85 11.18 13.80
CA ILE A 699 6.98 10.65 15.18
C ILE A 699 8.35 10.98 15.77
N GLN A 700 9.43 10.82 15.01
CA GLN A 700 10.77 11.19 15.44
C GLN A 700 10.87 12.70 15.78
N ASN A 701 10.28 13.57 14.95
CA ASN A 701 10.31 15.02 15.17
C ASN A 701 9.59 15.43 16.45
N ILE A 702 8.40 14.87 16.72
CA ILE A 702 7.66 15.20 17.95
C ILE A 702 8.28 14.60 19.21
N GLN A 703 9.00 13.47 19.10
CA GLN A 703 9.74 12.90 20.23
C GLN A 703 10.96 13.73 20.61
N ASN A 704 11.59 14.39 19.63
CA ASN A 704 12.78 15.21 19.83
C ASN A 704 12.49 16.67 20.24
N ASP A 705 11.24 17.13 20.15
CA ASP A 705 10.83 18.50 20.49
C ASP A 705 9.58 18.49 21.39
N ALA A 706 9.79 18.72 22.68
CA ALA A 706 8.71 18.75 23.68
C ALA A 706 7.66 19.84 23.41
N THR A 707 8.06 20.98 22.82
CA THR A 707 7.13 22.06 22.46
C THR A 707 6.24 21.60 21.30
N LEU A 708 6.84 21.00 20.28
CA LEU A 708 6.11 20.45 19.14
C LEU A 708 5.20 19.30 19.57
N SER A 709 5.64 18.46 20.50
CA SER A 709 4.83 17.39 21.11
C SER A 709 3.59 17.95 21.81
N ALA A 710 3.75 18.97 22.64
CA ALA A 710 2.63 19.62 23.33
C ALA A 710 1.63 20.26 22.34
N LEU A 711 2.13 20.91 21.28
CA LEU A 711 1.27 21.44 20.22
C LEU A 711 0.53 20.31 19.48
N THR A 712 1.24 19.23 19.15
CA THR A 712 0.64 18.05 18.49
C THR A 712 -0.48 17.47 19.34
N LEU A 713 -0.28 17.32 20.65
CA LEU A 713 -1.33 16.88 21.56
C LEU A 713 -2.53 17.85 21.57
N SER A 714 -2.28 19.15 21.57
CA SER A 714 -3.35 20.16 21.58
C SER A 714 -4.19 20.18 20.31
N PHE A 715 -3.59 20.00 19.13
CA PHE A 715 -4.29 20.10 17.84
C PHE A 715 -4.80 18.76 17.30
N LEU A 716 -4.10 17.65 17.61
CA LEU A 716 -4.41 16.31 17.09
C LEU A 716 -4.99 15.38 18.17
N GLY A 717 -4.91 15.75 19.45
CA GLY A 717 -5.44 14.97 20.56
C GLY A 717 -4.56 13.78 20.99
N CYS A 718 -3.42 13.57 20.33
CA CYS A 718 -2.50 12.48 20.66
C CYS A 718 -1.09 12.72 20.08
N THR A 719 -0.09 12.02 20.63
CA THR A 719 1.32 12.10 20.20
C THR A 719 1.97 10.73 20.00
N SER A 720 1.25 9.65 20.32
CA SER A 720 1.73 8.29 20.14
C SER A 720 0.60 7.38 19.73
N PRO A 721 0.84 6.44 18.81
CA PRO A 721 -0.15 5.42 18.50
C PRO A 721 -0.53 4.59 19.71
N SER A 722 -1.83 4.46 19.89
CA SER A 722 -2.48 3.50 20.75
C SER A 722 -2.58 2.16 20.00
N PRO A 723 -2.21 1.04 20.62
CA PRO A 723 -2.39 -0.26 20.02
C PRO A 723 -3.88 -0.53 19.77
N ASP A 724 -4.15 -1.59 19.02
CA ASP A 724 -5.47 -2.22 19.06
C ASP A 724 -5.92 -2.39 20.53
N PRO A 725 -7.13 -1.95 20.89
CA PRO A 725 -7.57 -1.94 22.29
C PRO A 725 -7.65 -3.33 22.93
N VAL A 726 -7.71 -4.43 22.16
CA VAL A 726 -7.92 -5.78 22.70
C VAL A 726 -6.79 -6.74 22.35
N TYR A 727 -6.48 -6.88 21.06
CA TYR A 727 -5.49 -7.83 20.56
C TYR A 727 -4.40 -7.04 19.85
N PRO A 728 -3.20 -6.87 20.46
CA PRO A 728 -2.13 -6.13 19.84
C PRO A 728 -1.85 -6.65 18.43
N ARG A 729 -1.97 -5.74 17.48
CA ARG A 729 -1.59 -5.92 16.09
C ARG A 729 -0.14 -6.43 16.00
N ARG A 730 0.08 -7.66 15.49
CA ARG A 730 1.41 -8.29 15.36
C ARG A 730 1.62 -9.00 14.02
#